data_AF-A0A6P5KWV1-F1
#
_entry.id   AF-A0A6P5KWV1-F1
#
_cell.length_a   1.000
_cell.length_b   1.000
_cell.length_c   1.000
_cell.angle_alpha   90.00
_cell.angle_beta   90.00
_cell.angle_gamma   90.00
#
_symmetry.space_group_name_H-M   'P 1'
#
loop_
_entity.id
_entity.type
_entity.pdbx_description
1 polymer ?
#
loop_
_entity_poly.entity_id
_entity_poly.type
_entity_poly.pdbx_seq_one_letter_code
_entity_poly.pdbx_strand_id
1 'polypeptide(L)'
;MHWMEVTEENSVLTSFYNAEDESNLLLPKLPALPKNYSTTAKIFSEEKSDEIMKLLGDVRLNALVLGGNSGFIEIYAYGMYKIATVTGVSGSCLGLCLSSDLKSLSVITEIGDSTSIISEISYFQLDTSLLSTYLPEVTRMARKFTHISTLLQYIRLSLTCMCEAWEEILMQMDSRLTKFVQEKNTTTSVQDEFMQLLLWGKASLELQSLLMNQLTVKGLKKLGQSIESSYSSIQKLVISHLQSGSEALLYHLSELKGMASWKQKYEPLGLDAAGIEDAITSVGSFILKANELLQVIDSSMKNFKAFFRWLYVAMLRMSEDHVLPELNKMTQKDITFVADFLTEHFNEAPELYNRKGKYFNVERVGQYLKDEDDDLVSPPNIEGNQWYDFLQNSTHLKESPLLFPYYPEKSLHFVKRQMESIIDHCLQKPADVIGKSVNQAVCIPLYKAAKSEDCTPTLFKLPFLWNDKSSNLHYVLFTMSGSSASKIYILRRHTDISRSVNNGLLAVEFGNFLNTTNESFENSSYSCLDAHFYDDETITVVLKENEEQDGKERVLAQLPLSLVYTKEGTPEKEFSGTTCKRLDEQNDIVPTHTVFLESQWRILENMKAQYVAVNGFRKVSCVLSSNLRHVRVFEMDVEDDGEAEEEDEEEEEESSSHLVPGEQEELIQSSDNQENVGSGSAGLVDAVEEHESNLDS
;
A
#
# COMPACT_ATOMS: atom_id res chain seq x y z
N MET A 1 -2.82 -12.90 -8.92
CA MET A 1 -3.27 -11.53 -8.60
C MET A 1 -4.04 -10.99 -9.80
N HIS A 2 -5.16 -10.31 -9.60
CA HIS A 2 -5.96 -9.71 -10.67
C HIS A 2 -6.44 -8.32 -10.25
N TRP A 3 -6.31 -7.32 -11.13
CA TRP A 3 -6.77 -5.95 -10.89
C TRP A 3 -7.92 -5.64 -11.83
N MET A 4 -9.03 -5.14 -11.30
CA MET A 4 -10.23 -4.83 -12.07
C MET A 4 -10.79 -3.46 -11.73
N GLU A 5 -11.19 -2.70 -12.75
CA GLU A 5 -11.97 -1.47 -12.61
C GLU A 5 -13.45 -1.80 -12.85
N VAL A 6 -14.32 -1.34 -11.94
CA VAL A 6 -15.76 -1.61 -12.00
C VAL A 6 -16.42 -0.62 -12.96
N THR A 7 -17.08 -1.12 -14.00
CA THR A 7 -17.62 -0.29 -15.09
C THR A 7 -19.15 -0.19 -15.08
N GLU A 8 -19.84 -0.69 -14.05
CA GLU A 8 -21.30 -0.62 -13.98
C GLU A 8 -21.76 0.84 -13.81
N GLU A 9 -22.28 1.45 -14.88
CA GLU A 9 -22.80 2.82 -14.85
C GLU A 9 -24.28 2.80 -14.45
N ASN A 10 -24.59 3.39 -13.29
CA ASN A 10 -25.95 3.54 -12.81
C ASN A 10 -26.22 5.02 -12.53
N SER A 11 -27.44 5.53 -12.71
CA SER A 11 -27.75 6.96 -12.52
C SER A 11 -27.47 7.45 -11.09
N VAL A 12 -27.62 6.54 -10.12
CA VAL A 12 -27.25 6.75 -8.72
C VAL A 12 -25.72 6.83 -8.55
N LEU A 13 -24.96 6.00 -9.26
CA LEU A 13 -23.49 5.99 -9.24
C LEU A 13 -22.90 7.24 -9.88
N THR A 14 -23.49 7.74 -10.97
CA THR A 14 -23.06 9.01 -11.58
C THR A 14 -23.39 10.20 -10.70
N SER A 15 -24.55 10.24 -10.05
CA SER A 15 -24.84 11.27 -9.03
C SER A 15 -23.90 11.17 -7.81
N PHE A 16 -23.44 9.96 -7.47
CA PHE A 16 -22.47 9.70 -6.40
C PHE A 16 -21.04 10.11 -6.81
N TYR A 17 -20.61 9.83 -8.03
CA TYR A 17 -19.32 10.28 -8.55
C TYR A 17 -19.23 11.81 -8.62
N ASN A 18 -20.38 12.47 -8.84
CA ASN A 18 -20.50 13.92 -8.88
C ASN A 18 -20.78 14.55 -7.51
N ALA A 19 -21.22 13.78 -6.52
CA ALA A 19 -21.27 14.21 -5.13
C ALA A 19 -19.85 14.12 -4.59
N GLU A 20 -19.06 15.16 -4.86
CA GLU A 20 -17.72 15.30 -4.31
C GLU A 20 -17.73 14.99 -2.80
N ASP A 21 -16.69 14.30 -2.32
CA ASP A 21 -16.48 14.11 -0.88
C ASP A 21 -16.13 15.48 -0.29
N GLU A 22 -17.16 16.30 -0.03
CA GLU A 22 -17.06 17.65 0.54
C GLU A 22 -16.29 17.65 1.87
N SER A 23 -16.09 16.48 2.48
CA SER A 23 -15.18 16.29 3.61
C SER A 23 -13.76 16.76 3.32
N ASN A 24 -13.27 16.62 2.08
CA ASN A 24 -11.94 17.10 1.70
C ASN A 24 -11.84 18.63 1.63
N LEU A 25 -12.99 19.32 1.51
CA LEU A 25 -13.08 20.78 1.55
C LEU A 25 -13.26 21.30 2.99
N LEU A 26 -13.96 20.53 3.83
CA LEU A 26 -14.29 20.92 5.20
C LEU A 26 -13.19 20.55 6.21
N LEU A 27 -12.53 19.42 6.03
CA LEU A 27 -11.47 18.96 6.94
C LEU A 27 -10.16 19.72 6.68
N PRO A 28 -9.42 20.11 7.74
CA PRO A 28 -8.11 20.70 7.57
C PRO A 28 -7.17 19.68 6.90
N LYS A 29 -6.43 20.13 5.88
CA LYS A 29 -5.41 19.29 5.25
C LYS A 29 -4.36 18.90 6.29
N LEU A 30 -4.10 17.59 6.40
CA LEU A 30 -3.12 17.08 7.34
C LEU A 30 -1.72 17.57 6.96
N PRO A 31 -0.97 18.14 7.91
CA PRO A 31 0.40 18.59 7.65
C PRO A 31 1.32 17.39 7.41
N ALA A 32 2.31 17.59 6.54
CA ALA A 32 3.29 16.58 6.24
C ALA A 32 4.20 16.29 7.43
N LEU A 33 4.58 15.03 7.60
CA LEU A 33 5.45 14.61 8.68
C LEU A 33 6.93 14.90 8.34
N PRO A 34 7.77 15.25 9.33
CA PRO A 34 9.18 15.56 9.09
C PRO A 34 9.94 14.37 8.46
N LYS A 35 10.75 14.66 7.42
CA LYS A 35 11.45 13.63 6.60
C LYS A 35 12.44 12.74 7.36
N ASN A 36 12.90 13.15 8.53
CA ASN A 36 13.98 12.47 9.25
C ASN A 36 13.59 11.09 9.81
N TYR A 37 12.31 10.72 9.76
CA TYR A 37 11.74 9.69 10.63
C TYR A 37 10.89 8.62 9.90
N SER A 38 10.69 8.70 8.57
CA SER A 38 9.84 7.75 7.82
C SER A 38 10.65 6.69 7.05
N THR A 39 10.87 5.51 7.62
CA THR A 39 11.54 4.39 6.91
C THR A 39 10.57 3.49 6.14
N THR A 40 9.27 3.43 6.50
CA THR A 40 8.32 2.45 5.95
C THR A 40 7.20 3.02 5.08
N ALA A 41 6.87 4.32 5.15
CA ALA A 41 5.86 4.93 4.28
C ALA A 41 6.23 6.38 3.93
N LYS A 42 6.81 6.59 2.73
CA LYS A 42 7.10 7.94 2.17
C LYS A 42 5.84 8.77 1.85
N ILE A 43 4.66 8.19 2.04
CA ILE A 43 3.34 8.71 1.68
C ILE A 43 3.02 10.02 2.41
N PHE A 44 3.50 10.19 3.65
CA PHE A 44 3.20 11.37 4.47
C PHE A 44 4.31 12.44 4.48
N SER A 45 5.28 12.35 3.57
CA SER A 45 6.38 13.31 3.47
C SER A 45 5.98 14.59 2.71
N GLU A 46 6.65 15.71 3.01
CA GLU A 46 6.30 17.07 2.57
C GLU A 46 6.29 17.28 1.05
N GLU A 47 6.99 16.43 0.28
CA GLU A 47 6.97 16.46 -1.19
C GLU A 47 5.77 15.75 -1.82
N LYS A 48 4.95 15.05 -1.00
CA LYS A 48 4.02 14.02 -1.47
C LYS A 48 2.65 14.03 -0.77
N SER A 49 2.26 15.10 -0.06
CA SER A 49 0.94 15.16 0.58
C SER A 49 -0.23 15.01 -0.42
N ASP A 50 -0.05 15.46 -1.66
CA ASP A 50 -0.97 15.21 -2.77
C ASP A 50 -1.02 13.73 -3.23
N GLU A 51 -0.03 12.91 -2.86
CA GLU A 51 -0.01 11.47 -3.19
C GLU A 51 -1.01 10.66 -2.35
N ILE A 52 -1.40 11.11 -1.16
CA ILE A 52 -2.46 10.46 -0.37
C ILE A 52 -3.80 10.55 -1.11
N MET A 53 -4.10 11.73 -1.66
CA MET A 53 -5.26 11.95 -2.53
C MET A 53 -5.15 11.13 -3.83
N LYS A 54 -3.95 11.01 -4.41
CA LYS A 54 -3.73 10.18 -5.61
C LYS A 54 -3.79 8.67 -5.33
N LEU A 55 -3.43 8.21 -4.13
CA LEU A 55 -3.52 6.80 -3.71
C LEU A 55 -4.97 6.31 -3.62
N LEU A 56 -5.88 7.19 -3.22
CA LEU A 56 -7.33 6.94 -3.24
C LEU A 56 -7.92 6.93 -4.67
N GLY A 57 -7.13 7.33 -5.67
CA GLY A 57 -7.47 7.22 -7.09
C GLY A 57 -8.72 8.00 -7.51
N ASP A 58 -9.28 7.62 -8.65
CA ASP A 58 -10.55 8.11 -9.16
C ASP A 58 -11.72 7.68 -8.24
N VAL A 59 -12.89 8.33 -8.36
CA VAL A 59 -14.07 8.03 -7.53
C VAL A 59 -14.53 6.58 -7.68
N ARG A 60 -14.30 6.01 -8.87
CA ARG A 60 -14.70 4.67 -9.29
C ARG A 60 -14.03 3.57 -8.46
N LEU A 61 -14.79 2.55 -8.11
CA LEU A 61 -14.26 1.39 -7.39
C LEU A 61 -13.34 0.57 -8.31
N ASN A 62 -12.14 0.29 -7.84
CA ASN A 62 -11.26 -0.72 -8.41
C ASN A 62 -10.93 -1.76 -7.32
N ALA A 63 -10.76 -3.01 -7.75
CA ALA A 63 -10.59 -4.14 -6.87
C ALA A 63 -9.37 -4.97 -7.27
N LEU A 64 -8.58 -5.30 -6.27
CA LEU A 64 -7.43 -6.18 -6.34
C LEU A 64 -7.79 -7.54 -5.73
N VAL A 65 -7.85 -8.57 -6.55
CA VAL A 65 -8.11 -9.95 -6.12
C VAL A 65 -6.79 -10.70 -5.96
N LEU A 66 -6.58 -11.25 -4.76
CA LEU A 66 -5.44 -12.06 -4.38
C LEU A 66 -5.90 -13.47 -4.05
N GLY A 67 -5.16 -14.45 -4.52
CA GLY A 67 -5.39 -15.86 -4.22
C GLY A 67 -4.07 -16.60 -4.37
N GLY A 68 -3.87 -17.58 -3.50
CA GLY A 68 -2.64 -18.36 -3.43
C GLY A 68 -2.91 -19.84 -3.14
N ASN A 69 -1.99 -20.46 -2.42
CA ASN A 69 -2.07 -21.86 -1.98
C ASN A 69 -2.69 -22.03 -0.58
N SER A 70 -3.13 -20.94 0.04
CA SER A 70 -3.63 -20.90 1.42
C SER A 70 -5.11 -21.26 1.56
N GLY A 71 -5.80 -21.57 0.45
CA GLY A 71 -7.21 -21.96 0.44
C GLY A 71 -8.21 -20.81 0.68
N PHE A 72 -7.75 -19.56 0.57
CA PHE A 72 -8.59 -18.38 0.62
C PHE A 72 -8.27 -17.41 -0.51
N ILE A 73 -9.27 -16.60 -0.88
CA ILE A 73 -9.16 -15.50 -1.84
C ILE A 73 -9.53 -14.21 -1.10
N GLU A 74 -8.73 -13.18 -1.29
CA GLU A 74 -8.95 -11.86 -0.70
C GLU A 74 -9.23 -10.84 -1.79
N ILE A 75 -10.23 -9.98 -1.56
CA ILE A 75 -10.57 -8.88 -2.47
C ILE A 75 -10.27 -7.57 -1.74
N TYR A 76 -9.41 -6.74 -2.33
CA TYR A 76 -8.97 -5.46 -1.81
C TYR A 76 -9.50 -4.31 -2.67
N ALA A 77 -10.37 -3.47 -2.12
CA ALA A 77 -10.76 -2.22 -2.76
C ALA A 77 -9.60 -1.23 -2.76
N TYR A 78 -9.39 -0.53 -3.88
CA TYR A 78 -8.29 0.43 -4.07
C TYR A 78 -6.90 -0.18 -3.87
N GLY A 79 -6.78 -1.51 -3.82
CA GLY A 79 -5.55 -2.20 -3.43
C GLY A 79 -5.11 -1.98 -1.98
N MET A 80 -5.93 -1.30 -1.17
CA MET A 80 -5.57 -0.89 0.20
C MET A 80 -6.45 -1.57 1.24
N TYR A 81 -7.77 -1.59 1.03
CA TYR A 81 -8.72 -2.07 2.04
C TYR A 81 -9.33 -3.41 1.65
N LYS A 82 -9.26 -4.40 2.54
CA LYS A 82 -9.81 -5.73 2.32
C LYS A 82 -11.34 -5.72 2.48
N ILE A 83 -12.07 -5.91 1.38
CA ILE A 83 -13.54 -5.93 1.36
C ILE A 83 -14.14 -7.32 1.50
N ALA A 84 -13.40 -8.39 1.18
CA ALA A 84 -13.89 -9.76 1.28
C ALA A 84 -12.76 -10.76 1.49
N THR A 85 -13.01 -11.77 2.33
CA THR A 85 -12.17 -12.96 2.47
C THR A 85 -13.00 -14.21 2.21
N VAL A 86 -12.87 -14.76 1.01
CA VAL A 86 -13.57 -15.99 0.60
C VAL A 86 -12.75 -17.19 1.05
N THR A 87 -13.37 -18.09 1.80
CA THR A 87 -12.71 -19.30 2.35
C THR A 87 -13.28 -20.56 1.70
N GLY A 88 -12.53 -21.67 1.77
CA GLY A 88 -12.97 -22.96 1.22
C GLY A 88 -12.63 -23.17 -0.25
N VAL A 89 -11.67 -22.41 -0.78
CA VAL A 89 -11.16 -22.60 -2.15
C VAL A 89 -10.21 -23.79 -2.13
N SER A 90 -10.50 -24.81 -2.95
CA SER A 90 -9.70 -26.03 -3.01
C SER A 90 -8.46 -25.84 -3.87
N GLY A 91 -7.30 -26.27 -3.37
CA GLY A 91 -6.04 -26.23 -4.13
C GLY A 91 -5.37 -24.85 -4.19
N SER A 92 -4.46 -24.69 -5.16
CA SER A 92 -3.71 -23.46 -5.40
C SER A 92 -4.33 -22.65 -6.53
N CYS A 93 -4.61 -21.37 -6.31
CA CYS A 93 -5.15 -20.49 -7.35
C CYS A 93 -4.11 -20.24 -8.46
N LEU A 94 -4.42 -20.60 -9.70
CA LEU A 94 -3.62 -20.31 -10.90
C LEU A 94 -4.08 -19.03 -11.60
N GLY A 95 -5.40 -18.86 -11.73
CA GLY A 95 -6.02 -17.74 -12.43
C GLY A 95 -7.17 -17.15 -11.63
N LEU A 96 -7.31 -15.83 -11.67
CA LEU A 96 -8.39 -15.09 -11.03
C LEU A 96 -8.90 -14.04 -12.01
N CYS A 97 -10.22 -13.91 -12.15
CA CYS A 97 -10.83 -12.86 -12.96
C CYS A 97 -12.17 -12.44 -12.37
N LEU A 98 -12.22 -11.21 -11.86
CA LEU A 98 -13.42 -10.60 -11.30
C LEU A 98 -14.19 -9.91 -12.42
N SER A 99 -15.51 -10.08 -12.46
CA SER A 99 -16.31 -9.42 -13.47
C SER A 99 -16.37 -7.90 -13.25
N SER A 100 -16.45 -7.15 -14.35
CA SER A 100 -16.59 -5.69 -14.35
C SER A 100 -17.86 -5.19 -13.66
N ASP A 101 -18.90 -6.03 -13.62
CA ASP A 101 -20.18 -5.79 -12.97
C ASP A 101 -20.26 -6.38 -11.55
N LEU A 102 -19.15 -6.95 -11.04
CA LEU A 102 -19.04 -7.60 -9.74
C LEU A 102 -20.04 -8.74 -9.47
N LYS A 103 -20.74 -9.28 -10.48
CA LYS A 103 -21.72 -10.36 -10.28
C LYS A 103 -21.07 -11.72 -10.03
N SER A 104 -19.90 -11.99 -10.62
CA SER A 104 -19.17 -13.23 -10.32
C SER A 104 -17.66 -13.09 -10.40
N LEU A 105 -17.00 -13.97 -9.67
CA LEU A 105 -15.56 -14.15 -9.69
C LEU A 105 -15.25 -15.52 -10.29
N SER A 106 -14.52 -15.54 -11.40
CA SER A 106 -14.01 -16.77 -12.00
C SER A 106 -12.61 -17.09 -11.46
N VAL A 107 -12.41 -18.36 -11.12
CA VAL A 107 -11.19 -18.85 -10.46
C VAL A 107 -10.76 -20.15 -11.14
N ILE A 108 -9.47 -20.29 -11.41
CA ILE A 108 -8.89 -21.56 -11.81
C ILE A 108 -7.95 -22.01 -10.70
N THR A 109 -8.09 -23.25 -10.27
CA THR A 109 -7.24 -23.83 -9.24
C THR A 109 -6.58 -25.11 -9.71
N GLU A 110 -5.38 -25.35 -9.20
CA GLU A 110 -4.68 -26.62 -9.27
C GLU A 110 -4.90 -27.39 -7.97
N ILE A 111 -5.58 -28.53 -8.07
CA ILE A 111 -5.86 -29.45 -6.97
C ILE A 111 -4.97 -30.67 -7.14
N GLY A 112 -3.96 -30.81 -6.29
CA GLY A 112 -3.08 -31.98 -6.29
C GLY A 112 -2.43 -32.17 -4.93
N ASP A 113 -2.22 -33.42 -4.55
CA ASP A 113 -1.42 -33.73 -3.38
C ASP A 113 0.04 -33.37 -3.67
N SER A 114 0.78 -32.91 -2.65
CA SER A 114 2.21 -32.61 -2.80
C SER A 114 3.02 -33.82 -3.28
N THR A 115 2.51 -35.04 -3.03
CA THR A 115 3.11 -36.31 -3.42
C THR A 115 2.62 -36.87 -4.76
N SER A 116 1.54 -36.34 -5.34
CA SER A 116 1.04 -36.82 -6.63
C SER A 116 1.77 -36.15 -7.79
N ILE A 117 2.18 -36.96 -8.77
CA ILE A 117 2.79 -36.52 -10.04
C ILE A 117 1.73 -35.82 -10.92
N ILE A 118 0.46 -36.08 -10.66
CA ILE A 118 -0.67 -35.56 -11.43
C ILE A 118 -1.45 -34.57 -10.55
N SER A 119 -1.74 -33.40 -11.10
CA SER A 119 -2.62 -32.38 -10.54
C SER A 119 -3.88 -32.27 -11.40
N GLU A 120 -5.02 -32.00 -10.78
CA GLU A 120 -6.28 -31.71 -11.46
C GLU A 120 -6.50 -30.20 -11.53
N ILE A 121 -6.72 -29.68 -12.74
CA ILE A 121 -7.05 -28.27 -12.96
C ILE A 121 -8.57 -28.14 -13.02
N SER A 122 -9.12 -27.28 -12.19
CA SER A 122 -10.57 -27.05 -12.06
C SER A 122 -10.91 -25.58 -12.21
N TYR A 123 -12.05 -25.32 -12.84
CA TYR A 123 -12.66 -24.01 -12.97
C TYR A 123 -13.80 -23.84 -11.96
N PHE A 124 -13.81 -22.70 -11.28
CA PHE A 124 -14.84 -22.30 -10.34
C PHE A 124 -15.44 -20.95 -10.75
N GLN A 125 -16.76 -20.85 -10.61
CA GLN A 125 -17.46 -19.56 -10.68
C GLN A 125 -18.10 -19.31 -9.32
N LEU A 126 -17.64 -18.25 -8.66
CA LEU A 126 -18.12 -17.80 -7.36
C LEU A 126 -19.14 -16.69 -7.57
N ASP A 127 -20.25 -16.75 -6.82
CA ASP A 127 -21.28 -15.72 -6.83
C ASP A 127 -20.86 -14.53 -5.95
N THR A 128 -20.70 -13.36 -6.56
CA THR A 128 -20.38 -12.12 -5.86
C THR A 128 -21.50 -11.09 -5.96
N SER A 129 -22.73 -11.52 -6.28
CA SER A 129 -23.91 -10.67 -6.50
C SER A 129 -24.23 -9.68 -5.38
N LEU A 130 -23.84 -9.96 -4.13
CA LEU A 130 -23.95 -9.00 -3.03
C LEU A 130 -23.18 -7.70 -3.32
N LEU A 131 -21.97 -7.81 -3.88
CA LEU A 131 -21.12 -6.67 -4.25
C LEU A 131 -21.73 -5.84 -5.38
N SER A 132 -22.35 -6.49 -6.38
CA SER A 132 -23.06 -5.82 -7.47
C SER A 132 -24.33 -5.11 -6.97
N THR A 133 -25.15 -5.80 -6.16
CA THR A 133 -26.43 -5.27 -5.65
C THR A 133 -26.23 -4.03 -4.78
N TYR A 134 -25.19 -4.02 -3.95
CA TYR A 134 -24.86 -2.94 -3.02
C TYR A 134 -23.61 -2.16 -3.47
N LEU A 135 -23.34 -2.08 -4.77
CA LEU A 135 -22.13 -1.44 -5.32
C LEU A 135 -21.92 0.01 -4.81
N PRO A 136 -22.93 0.90 -4.79
CA PRO A 136 -22.76 2.25 -4.26
C PRO A 136 -22.36 2.25 -2.76
N GLU A 137 -23.02 1.42 -1.96
CA GLU A 137 -22.77 1.28 -0.54
C GLU A 137 -21.38 0.71 -0.26
N VAL A 138 -20.97 -0.35 -0.97
CA VAL A 138 -19.63 -0.96 -0.88
C VAL A 138 -18.56 0.05 -1.27
N THR A 139 -18.77 0.81 -2.35
CA THR A 139 -17.82 1.84 -2.81
C THR A 139 -17.63 2.92 -1.75
N ARG A 140 -18.72 3.45 -1.19
CA ARG A 140 -18.66 4.49 -0.14
C ARG A 140 -18.02 3.97 1.14
N MET A 141 -18.39 2.76 1.55
CA MET A 141 -17.83 2.09 2.72
C MET A 141 -16.33 1.86 2.57
N ALA A 142 -15.89 1.28 1.44
CA ALA A 142 -14.49 1.03 1.16
C ALA A 142 -13.65 2.31 1.17
N ARG A 143 -14.16 3.41 0.60
CA ARG A 143 -13.50 4.72 0.66
C ARG A 143 -13.29 5.20 2.09
N LYS A 144 -14.35 5.23 2.91
CA LYS A 144 -14.25 5.69 4.31
C LYS A 144 -13.32 4.78 5.11
N PHE A 145 -13.32 3.47 4.86
CA PHE A 145 -12.35 2.57 5.48
C PHE A 145 -10.91 2.80 5.03
N THR A 146 -10.65 3.09 3.76
CA THR A 146 -9.31 3.48 3.30
C THR A 146 -8.86 4.79 3.96
N HIS A 147 -9.75 5.78 4.11
CA HIS A 147 -9.46 7.01 4.86
C HIS A 147 -9.10 6.71 6.32
N ILE A 148 -9.92 5.91 7.01
CA ILE A 148 -9.68 5.50 8.41
C ILE A 148 -8.34 4.79 8.54
N SER A 149 -8.04 3.80 7.68
CA SER A 149 -6.77 3.06 7.72
C SER A 149 -5.58 3.96 7.46
N THR A 150 -5.70 4.93 6.55
CA THR A 150 -4.66 5.91 6.26
C THR A 150 -4.41 6.83 7.45
N LEU A 151 -5.48 7.29 8.12
CA LEU A 151 -5.41 8.12 9.31
C LEU A 151 -4.79 7.38 10.50
N LEU A 152 -5.13 6.11 10.70
CA LEU A 152 -4.48 5.27 11.72
C LEU A 152 -2.98 5.17 11.47
N GLN A 153 -2.57 4.94 10.22
CA GLN A 153 -1.16 4.92 9.86
C GLN A 153 -0.48 6.27 10.10
N TYR A 154 -1.16 7.38 9.79
CA TYR A 154 -0.67 8.73 10.05
C TYR A 154 -0.48 9.01 11.55
N ILE A 155 -1.46 8.62 12.38
CA ILE A 155 -1.39 8.73 13.86
C ILE A 155 -0.24 7.88 14.40
N ARG A 156 -0.09 6.64 13.92
CA ARG A 156 1.03 5.75 14.27
C ARG A 156 2.37 6.42 14.00
N LEU A 157 2.57 6.93 12.78
CA LEU A 157 3.81 7.57 12.38
C LEU A 157 4.07 8.88 13.16
N SER A 158 3.02 9.67 13.40
CA SER A 158 3.10 10.90 14.21
C SER A 158 3.58 10.60 15.64
N LEU A 159 3.05 9.54 16.25
CA LEU A 159 3.46 9.11 17.59
C LEU A 159 4.90 8.59 17.59
N THR A 160 5.33 7.85 16.57
CA THR A 160 6.74 7.42 16.41
C THR A 160 7.68 8.62 16.35
N CYS A 161 7.37 9.64 15.54
CA CYS A 161 8.15 10.88 15.48
C CYS A 161 8.22 11.59 16.84
N MET A 162 7.15 11.56 17.63
CA MET A 162 7.14 12.12 18.99
C MET A 162 8.04 11.34 19.94
N CYS A 163 8.00 10.00 19.89
CA CYS A 163 8.86 9.14 20.71
C CYS A 163 10.35 9.37 20.40
N GLU A 164 10.71 9.51 19.13
CA GLU A 164 12.10 9.77 18.72
C GLU A 164 12.59 11.15 19.17
N ALA A 165 11.78 12.20 19.00
CA ALA A 165 12.10 13.53 19.51
C ALA A 165 12.23 13.56 21.05
N TRP A 166 11.46 12.72 21.72
CA TRP A 166 11.52 12.53 23.17
C TRP A 166 12.77 11.77 23.61
N GLU A 167 13.14 10.68 22.92
CA GLU A 167 14.37 9.94 23.20
C GLU A 167 15.62 10.81 23.05
N GLU A 168 15.62 11.77 22.14
CA GLU A 168 16.69 12.78 22.02
C GLU A 168 16.82 13.63 23.29
N ILE A 169 15.70 14.12 23.86
CA ILE A 169 15.67 14.84 25.15
C ILE A 169 16.23 13.96 26.25
N LEU A 170 15.74 12.73 26.34
CA LEU A 170 16.10 11.77 27.37
C LEU A 170 17.59 11.45 27.32
N MET A 171 18.16 11.19 26.14
CA MET A 171 19.60 10.96 25.98
C MET A 171 20.46 12.15 26.44
N GLN A 172 20.06 13.38 26.10
CA GLN A 172 20.81 14.58 26.47
C GLN A 172 20.78 14.84 27.98
N MET A 173 19.63 14.61 28.63
CA MET A 173 19.45 14.77 30.07
C MET A 173 20.13 13.64 30.86
N ASP A 174 19.88 12.38 30.50
CA ASP A 174 20.43 11.21 31.20
C ASP A 174 21.96 11.16 31.07
N SER A 175 22.54 11.47 29.91
CA SER A 175 24.01 11.42 29.73
C SER A 175 24.79 12.44 30.57
N ARG A 176 24.12 13.50 31.04
CA ARG A 176 24.73 14.58 31.84
C ARG A 176 24.40 14.48 33.32
N LEU A 177 23.17 14.13 33.68
CA LEU A 177 22.72 13.99 35.09
C LEU A 177 23.09 12.61 35.69
N THR A 178 23.07 11.54 34.91
CA THR A 178 23.39 10.19 35.43
C THR A 178 24.89 10.05 35.71
N LYS A 179 25.75 10.68 34.90
CA LYS A 179 27.19 10.77 35.19
C LYS A 179 27.45 11.49 36.52
N PHE A 180 26.68 12.54 36.82
CA PHE A 180 26.79 13.27 38.08
C PHE A 180 26.48 12.40 39.30
N VAL A 181 25.41 11.59 39.26
CA VAL A 181 25.06 10.70 40.38
C VAL A 181 26.07 9.57 40.53
N GLN A 182 26.53 8.99 39.41
CA GLN A 182 27.48 7.87 39.43
C GLN A 182 28.90 8.30 39.85
N GLU A 183 29.32 9.53 39.54
CA GLU A 183 30.62 10.08 39.92
C GLU A 183 30.63 10.61 41.37
N LYS A 184 29.48 10.70 42.04
CA LYS A 184 29.36 11.13 43.43
C LYS A 184 29.50 9.98 44.42
N ASN A 185 30.45 10.14 45.35
CA ASN A 185 30.62 9.30 46.54
C ASN A 185 29.95 9.90 47.80
N THR A 186 28.89 10.70 47.64
CA THR A 186 28.24 11.45 48.73
C THR A 186 26.87 10.88 49.09
N THR A 187 26.47 10.95 50.36
CA THR A 187 25.17 10.45 50.88
C THR A 187 23.98 11.40 50.64
N THR A 188 24.19 12.54 49.98
CA THR A 188 23.19 13.60 49.80
C THR A 188 22.50 13.45 48.44
N SER A 189 21.16 13.57 48.41
CA SER A 189 20.39 13.51 47.16
C SER A 189 20.67 14.72 46.26
N VAL A 190 20.47 14.58 44.95
CA VAL A 190 20.63 15.69 43.99
C VAL A 190 19.60 16.80 44.25
N GLN A 191 18.39 16.44 44.67
CA GLN A 191 17.36 17.39 45.09
C GLN A 191 17.86 18.27 46.23
N ASP A 192 18.41 17.68 47.28
CA ASP A 192 18.86 18.41 48.45
C ASP A 192 19.93 19.44 48.06
N GLU A 193 20.91 19.07 47.25
CA GLU A 193 21.98 19.99 46.87
C GLU A 193 21.51 21.17 46.03
N PHE A 194 20.62 20.95 45.07
CA PHE A 194 20.01 22.04 44.32
C PHE A 194 19.09 22.90 45.19
N MET A 195 18.40 22.30 46.17
CA MET A 195 17.57 23.03 47.13
C MET A 195 18.41 23.87 48.08
N GLN A 196 19.55 23.36 48.54
CA GLN A 196 20.53 24.11 49.34
C GLN A 196 21.11 25.29 48.55
N LEU A 197 21.42 25.08 47.26
CA LEU A 197 21.83 26.16 46.36
C LEU A 197 20.73 27.21 46.19
N LEU A 198 19.47 26.80 46.06
CA LEU A 198 18.32 27.71 45.93
C LEU A 198 18.09 28.55 47.18
N LEU A 199 18.14 27.92 48.37
CA LEU A 199 17.82 28.55 49.65
C LEU A 199 18.98 29.39 50.21
N TRP A 200 20.23 28.92 50.09
CA TRP A 200 21.39 29.53 50.74
C TRP A 200 22.38 30.16 49.77
N GLY A 201 22.22 29.95 48.46
CA GLY A 201 23.11 30.50 47.44
C GLY A 201 24.53 29.92 47.46
N LYS A 202 24.76 28.84 48.22
CA LYS A 202 26.06 28.17 48.34
C LYS A 202 25.96 26.77 47.75
N ALA A 203 26.74 26.50 46.70
CA ALA A 203 26.90 25.16 46.16
C ALA A 203 27.94 24.37 46.96
N SER A 204 27.80 23.04 47.01
CA SER A 204 28.87 22.14 47.46
C SER A 204 30.04 22.16 46.48
N LEU A 205 31.24 21.73 46.91
CA LEU A 205 32.42 21.70 46.06
C LEU A 205 32.23 20.77 44.86
N GLU A 206 31.51 19.67 45.05
CA GLU A 206 31.19 18.71 43.99
C GLU A 206 30.17 19.29 42.99
N LEU A 207 29.12 19.97 43.48
CA LEU A 207 28.13 20.62 42.61
C LEU A 207 28.74 21.79 41.84
N GLN A 208 29.61 22.58 42.48
CA GLN A 208 30.33 23.66 41.82
C GLN A 208 31.27 23.13 40.73
N SER A 209 31.99 22.04 40.99
CA SER A 209 32.85 21.40 39.99
C SER A 209 32.03 20.89 38.79
N LEU A 210 30.87 20.27 39.02
CA LEU A 210 29.97 19.83 37.96
C LEU A 210 29.51 20.99 37.08
N LEU A 211 28.94 22.03 37.69
CA LEU A 211 28.35 23.16 36.98
C LEU A 211 29.43 23.91 36.18
N MET A 212 30.62 24.12 36.75
CA MET A 212 31.68 24.90 36.10
C MET A 212 32.53 24.11 35.11
N ASN A 213 32.90 22.87 35.42
CA ASN A 213 33.86 22.11 34.61
C ASN A 213 33.20 21.19 33.59
N GLN A 214 32.08 20.54 33.94
CA GLN A 214 31.44 19.53 33.07
C GLN A 214 30.29 20.10 32.24
N LEU A 215 29.39 20.88 32.86
CA LEU A 215 28.25 21.46 32.18
C LEU A 215 28.63 22.75 31.45
N THR A 216 29.35 23.64 32.14
CA THR A 216 29.76 24.99 31.69
C THR A 216 28.57 25.91 31.38
N VAL A 217 28.80 27.23 31.47
CA VAL A 217 27.76 28.25 31.14
C VAL A 217 27.28 28.12 29.68
N LYS A 218 28.19 27.80 28.75
CA LYS A 218 27.86 27.60 27.32
C LYS A 218 27.11 26.30 27.08
N GLY A 219 27.49 25.21 27.76
CA GLY A 219 26.80 23.93 27.65
C GLY A 219 25.38 23.98 28.23
N LEU A 220 25.17 24.70 29.35
CA LEU A 220 23.82 24.92 29.90
C LEU A 220 22.90 25.64 28.89
N LYS A 221 23.39 26.69 28.22
CA LYS A 221 22.61 27.39 27.18
C LYS A 221 22.23 26.46 26.01
N LYS A 222 23.19 25.68 25.52
CA LYS A 222 22.94 24.72 24.43
C LYS A 222 21.94 23.64 24.85
N LEU A 223 22.07 23.11 26.07
CA LEU A 223 21.15 22.12 26.63
C LEU A 223 19.73 22.68 26.75
N GLY A 224 19.59 23.88 27.33
CA GLY A 224 18.29 24.56 27.45
C GLY A 224 17.62 24.82 26.11
N GLN A 225 18.39 25.29 25.11
CA GLN A 225 17.88 25.51 23.75
C GLN A 225 17.46 24.20 23.07
N SER A 226 18.24 23.12 23.23
CA SER A 226 17.90 21.82 22.66
C SER A 226 16.62 21.26 23.26
N ILE A 227 16.48 21.29 24.59
CA ILE A 227 15.28 20.82 25.30
C ILE A 227 14.05 21.67 24.92
N GLU A 228 14.17 23.00 24.87
CA GLU A 228 13.09 23.90 24.45
C GLU A 228 12.66 23.62 23.00
N SER A 229 13.62 23.39 22.10
CA SER A 229 13.34 23.02 20.71
C SER A 229 12.63 21.68 20.60
N SER A 230 13.10 20.64 21.28
CA SER A 230 12.48 19.31 21.25
C SER A 230 11.07 19.32 21.85
N TYR A 231 10.84 20.01 22.98
CA TYR A 231 9.48 20.17 23.53
C TYR A 231 8.56 20.95 22.58
N SER A 232 9.06 22.01 21.93
CA SER A 232 8.28 22.74 20.93
C SER A 232 7.94 21.85 19.72
N SER A 233 8.86 20.99 19.29
CA SER A 233 8.60 20.00 18.24
C SER A 233 7.54 18.99 18.66
N ILE A 234 7.63 18.39 19.86
CA ILE A 234 6.63 17.45 20.38
C ILE A 234 5.27 18.13 20.53
N GLN A 235 5.22 19.35 21.07
CA GLN A 235 3.99 20.13 21.21
C GLN A 235 3.32 20.38 19.85
N LYS A 236 4.09 20.76 18.83
CA LYS A 236 3.59 20.93 17.45
C LYS A 236 3.11 19.61 16.86
N LEU A 237 3.80 18.49 17.11
CA LEU A 237 3.38 17.16 16.67
C LEU A 237 2.03 16.77 17.29
N VAL A 238 1.81 17.05 18.57
CA VAL A 238 0.52 16.80 19.23
C VAL A 238 -0.60 17.63 18.62
N ILE A 239 -0.41 18.96 18.51
CA ILE A 239 -1.47 19.87 18.06
C ILE A 239 -1.75 19.71 16.57
N SER A 240 -0.72 19.81 15.73
CA SER A 240 -0.92 19.90 14.28
C SER A 240 -1.14 18.56 13.62
N HIS A 241 -0.59 17.47 14.17
CA HIS A 241 -0.65 16.13 13.55
C HIS A 241 -1.58 15.20 14.32
N LEU A 242 -1.32 14.99 15.61
CA LEU A 242 -2.06 13.98 16.38
C LEU A 242 -3.53 14.36 16.59
N GLN A 243 -3.80 15.61 17.00
CA GLN A 243 -5.17 16.10 17.17
C GLN A 243 -5.90 16.17 15.83
N SER A 244 -5.34 16.86 14.82
CA SER A 244 -5.94 16.95 13.49
C SER A 244 -6.25 15.58 12.87
N GLY A 245 -5.33 14.62 13.00
CA GLY A 245 -5.52 13.25 12.53
C GLY A 245 -6.61 12.51 13.29
N SER A 246 -6.69 12.70 14.61
CA SER A 246 -7.72 12.07 15.46
C SER A 246 -9.11 12.69 15.25
N GLU A 247 -9.18 14.00 14.99
CA GLU A 247 -10.42 14.71 14.66
C GLU A 247 -10.96 14.30 13.29
N ALA A 248 -10.10 14.19 12.28
CA ALA A 248 -10.47 13.63 10.98
C ALA A 248 -10.93 12.17 11.08
N LEU A 249 -10.28 11.38 11.94
CA LEU A 249 -10.69 9.99 12.21
C LEU A 249 -12.08 9.94 12.86
N LEU A 250 -12.32 10.79 13.87
CA LEU A 250 -13.61 10.91 14.53
C LEU A 250 -14.72 11.33 13.55
N TYR A 251 -14.43 12.26 12.65
CA TYR A 251 -15.34 12.68 11.59
C TYR A 251 -15.74 11.50 10.69
N HIS A 252 -14.78 10.77 10.12
CA HIS A 252 -15.09 9.65 9.23
C HIS A 252 -15.80 8.50 9.95
N LEU A 253 -15.46 8.22 11.21
CA LEU A 253 -16.20 7.24 12.01
C LEU A 253 -17.64 7.70 12.29
N SER A 254 -17.87 9.00 12.48
CA SER A 254 -19.22 9.54 12.67
C SER A 254 -20.09 9.39 11.41
N GLU A 255 -19.51 9.62 10.22
CA GLU A 255 -20.19 9.35 8.95
C GLU A 255 -20.49 7.85 8.80
N LEU A 256 -19.53 6.99 9.17
CA LEU A 256 -19.68 5.54 9.13
C LEU A 256 -20.76 5.05 10.10
N LYS A 257 -20.89 5.67 11.29
CA LYS A 257 -22.01 5.43 12.21
C LYS A 257 -23.35 5.79 11.56
N GLY A 258 -23.40 6.90 10.82
CA GLY A 258 -24.57 7.30 10.03
C GLY A 258 -24.95 6.24 8.99
N MET A 259 -23.96 5.68 8.30
CA MET A 259 -24.14 4.56 7.35
C MET A 259 -24.65 3.30 8.06
N ALA A 260 -23.99 2.89 9.15
CA ALA A 260 -24.33 1.70 9.92
C ALA A 260 -25.73 1.76 10.55
N SER A 261 -26.20 2.97 10.88
CA SER A 261 -27.55 3.19 11.39
C SER A 261 -28.63 2.85 10.33
N TRP A 262 -28.29 2.93 9.04
CA TRP A 262 -29.17 2.50 7.96
C TRP A 262 -29.07 0.99 7.73
N LYS A 263 -29.64 0.23 8.66
CA LYS A 263 -29.58 -1.24 8.71
C LYS A 263 -30.00 -1.92 7.39
N GLN A 264 -31.07 -1.46 6.75
CA GLN A 264 -31.55 -2.04 5.48
C GLN A 264 -30.50 -2.12 4.37
N LYS A 265 -29.52 -1.19 4.37
CA LYS A 265 -28.47 -1.10 3.35
C LYS A 265 -27.14 -1.70 3.79
N TYR A 266 -26.73 -1.47 5.03
CA TYR A 266 -25.38 -1.80 5.50
C TYR A 266 -25.31 -3.01 6.45
N GLU A 267 -26.43 -3.47 7.02
CA GLU A 267 -26.46 -4.69 7.82
C GLU A 267 -26.07 -5.95 7.01
N PRO A 268 -26.52 -6.12 5.73
CA PRO A 268 -26.06 -7.24 4.90
C PRO A 268 -24.56 -7.23 4.60
N LEU A 269 -23.94 -6.04 4.63
CA LEU A 269 -22.50 -5.86 4.43
C LEU A 269 -21.69 -6.10 5.71
N GLY A 270 -22.35 -6.33 6.86
CA GLY A 270 -21.70 -6.61 8.14
C GLY A 270 -21.29 -5.38 8.93
N LEU A 271 -21.77 -4.18 8.58
CA LEU A 271 -21.41 -2.95 9.27
C LEU A 271 -22.15 -2.84 10.62
N ASP A 272 -21.39 -2.89 11.71
CA ASP A 272 -21.93 -2.92 13.07
C ASP A 272 -21.98 -1.54 13.72
N ALA A 273 -23.19 -1.02 13.93
CA ALA A 273 -23.38 0.29 14.54
C ALA A 273 -22.85 0.38 15.97
N ALA A 274 -22.94 -0.71 16.76
CA ALA A 274 -22.46 -0.72 18.14
C ALA A 274 -20.93 -0.70 18.18
N GLY A 275 -20.28 -1.54 17.38
CA GLY A 275 -18.81 -1.54 17.28
C GLY A 275 -18.24 -0.20 16.82
N ILE A 276 -18.91 0.49 15.88
CA ILE A 276 -18.48 1.83 15.45
C ILE A 276 -18.69 2.88 16.55
N GLU A 277 -19.74 2.75 17.36
CA GLU A 277 -19.94 3.62 18.53
C GLU A 277 -18.85 3.42 19.58
N ASP A 278 -18.44 2.17 19.82
CA ASP A 278 -17.29 1.84 20.68
C ASP A 278 -15.97 2.38 20.10
N ALA A 279 -15.80 2.36 18.78
CA ALA A 279 -14.65 2.95 18.10
C ALA A 279 -14.62 4.48 18.28
N ILE A 280 -15.77 5.16 18.13
CA ILE A 280 -15.93 6.60 18.34
C ILE A 280 -15.56 6.98 19.77
N THR A 281 -16.07 6.25 20.77
CA THR A 281 -15.76 6.52 22.18
C THR A 281 -14.29 6.29 22.50
N SER A 282 -13.66 5.28 21.88
CA SER A 282 -12.23 5.00 22.03
C SER A 282 -11.35 6.09 21.41
N VAL A 283 -11.70 6.60 20.22
CA VAL A 283 -11.02 7.76 19.62
C VAL A 283 -11.19 9.02 20.48
N GLY A 284 -12.40 9.25 21.02
CA GLY A 284 -12.63 10.35 21.96
C GLY A 284 -11.75 10.26 23.21
N SER A 285 -11.60 9.06 23.77
CA SER A 285 -10.71 8.79 24.90
C SER A 285 -9.24 9.05 24.55
N PHE A 286 -8.82 8.68 23.34
CA PHE A 286 -7.48 8.98 22.82
C PHE A 286 -7.22 10.49 22.67
N ILE A 287 -8.18 11.25 22.14
CA ILE A 287 -8.10 12.72 22.04
C ILE A 287 -7.96 13.35 23.43
N LEU A 288 -8.76 12.91 24.41
CA LEU A 288 -8.64 13.38 25.79
C LEU A 288 -7.25 13.11 26.37
N LYS A 289 -6.68 11.93 26.10
CA LYS A 289 -5.33 11.58 26.55
C LYS A 289 -4.23 12.39 25.85
N ALA A 290 -4.40 12.71 24.58
CA ALA A 290 -3.51 13.61 23.84
C ALA A 290 -3.57 15.05 24.42
N ASN A 291 -4.75 15.53 24.80
CA ASN A 291 -4.92 16.82 25.48
C ASN A 291 -4.28 16.85 26.88
N GLU A 292 -4.41 15.77 27.65
CA GLU A 292 -3.71 15.61 28.92
C GLU A 292 -2.20 15.65 28.74
N LEU A 293 -1.66 14.92 27.75
CA LEU A 293 -0.24 14.98 27.39
C LEU A 293 0.19 16.41 27.04
N LEU A 294 -0.62 17.16 26.28
CA LEU A 294 -0.32 18.55 25.95
C LEU A 294 -0.21 19.43 27.19
N GLN A 295 -1.10 19.26 28.18
CA GLN A 295 -1.01 19.99 29.45
C GLN A 295 0.25 19.63 30.24
N VAL A 296 0.64 18.35 30.24
CA VAL A 296 1.87 17.89 30.89
C VAL A 296 3.11 18.46 30.20
N ILE A 297 3.12 18.52 28.86
CA ILE A 297 4.18 19.16 28.08
C ILE A 297 4.28 20.65 28.44
N ASP A 298 3.17 21.38 28.43
CA ASP A 298 3.15 22.82 28.74
C ASP A 298 3.62 23.12 30.16
N SER A 299 3.19 22.32 31.13
CA SER A 299 3.64 22.43 32.52
C SER A 299 5.13 22.15 32.64
N SER A 300 5.61 21.07 32.01
CA SER A 300 7.02 20.69 32.04
C SER A 300 7.89 21.77 31.38
N MET A 301 7.48 22.30 30.23
CA MET A 301 8.22 23.35 29.51
C MET A 301 8.35 24.63 30.34
N LYS A 302 7.28 25.05 31.04
CA LYS A 302 7.31 26.19 31.96
C LYS A 302 8.27 25.95 33.12
N ASN A 303 8.21 24.76 33.74
CA ASN A 303 9.08 24.40 34.86
C ASN A 303 10.56 24.36 34.44
N PHE A 304 10.88 23.71 33.31
CA PHE A 304 12.24 23.68 32.77
C PHE A 304 12.76 25.08 32.45
N LYS A 305 11.94 25.95 31.85
CA LYS A 305 12.34 27.34 31.53
C LYS A 305 12.66 28.15 32.79
N ALA A 306 11.87 28.00 33.85
CA ALA A 306 12.13 28.63 35.14
C ALA A 306 13.43 28.10 35.77
N PHE A 307 13.62 26.78 35.77
CA PHE A 307 14.82 26.11 36.29
C PHE A 307 16.10 26.53 35.55
N PHE A 308 16.11 26.48 34.22
CA PHE A 308 17.29 26.85 33.43
C PHE A 308 17.64 28.34 33.58
N ARG A 309 16.64 29.21 33.66
CA ARG A 309 16.85 30.65 33.90
C ARG A 309 17.50 30.88 35.27
N TRP A 310 17.00 30.22 36.31
CA TRP A 310 17.57 30.29 37.65
C TRP A 310 19.00 29.75 37.69
N LEU A 311 19.22 28.54 37.17
CA LEU A 311 20.51 27.88 37.20
C LEU A 311 21.57 28.67 36.42
N TYR A 312 21.18 29.28 35.30
CA TYR A 312 22.04 30.16 34.53
C TYR A 312 22.50 31.38 35.34
N VAL A 313 21.59 32.04 36.07
CA VAL A 313 21.93 33.17 36.95
C VAL A 313 22.79 32.72 38.13
N ALA A 314 22.50 31.56 38.72
CA ALA A 314 23.29 31.00 39.81
C ALA A 314 24.74 30.73 39.37
N MET A 315 24.94 30.14 38.18
CA MET A 315 26.27 29.90 37.62
C MET A 315 27.03 31.20 37.34
N LEU A 316 26.40 32.22 36.76
CA LEU A 316 27.07 33.51 36.53
C LEU A 316 27.53 34.18 37.83
N ARG A 317 26.74 34.08 38.90
CA ARG A 317 27.13 34.60 40.22
C ARG A 317 28.30 33.82 40.82
N MET A 318 28.38 32.52 40.56
CA MET A 318 29.46 31.66 41.03
C MET A 318 30.76 31.82 40.23
N SER A 319 30.71 32.32 38.98
CA SER A 319 31.89 32.61 38.14
C SER A 319 32.40 34.05 38.28
N GLU A 320 31.79 34.87 39.14
CA GLU A 320 32.06 36.33 39.28
C GLU A 320 31.87 37.14 37.98
N ASP A 321 31.16 36.57 36.99
CA ASP A 321 30.86 37.24 35.73
C ASP A 321 29.76 38.30 35.87
N HIS A 322 29.77 39.31 35.00
CA HIS A 322 28.79 40.40 35.05
C HIS A 322 27.36 39.90 34.71
N VAL A 323 26.47 39.92 35.71
CA VAL A 323 25.06 39.57 35.54
C VAL A 323 24.29 40.77 34.97
N LEU A 324 23.69 40.60 33.79
CA LEU A 324 22.84 41.64 33.19
C LEU A 324 21.63 41.95 34.10
N PRO A 325 21.29 43.24 34.33
CA PRO A 325 20.18 43.65 35.21
C PRO A 325 18.81 43.05 34.84
N GLU A 326 18.61 42.72 33.56
CA GLU A 326 17.38 42.12 33.03
C GLU A 326 17.17 40.66 33.47
N LEU A 327 18.26 39.90 33.66
CA LEU A 327 18.19 38.53 34.15
C LEU A 327 17.95 38.44 35.66
N ASN A 328 18.23 39.51 36.40
CA ASN A 328 18.12 39.54 37.86
C ASN A 328 16.67 39.72 38.36
N LYS A 329 15.70 39.94 37.46
CA LYS A 329 14.26 40.04 37.75
C LYS A 329 13.64 38.63 37.86
N MET A 330 13.99 37.89 38.90
CA MET A 330 13.30 36.64 39.24
C MET A 330 12.23 36.94 40.30
N THR A 331 10.99 36.57 40.04
CA THR A 331 9.87 36.82 40.96
C THR A 331 9.78 35.74 42.03
N GLN A 332 9.07 36.01 43.13
CA GLN A 332 8.81 35.00 44.17
C GLN A 332 8.06 33.77 43.59
N LYS A 333 7.20 33.98 42.58
CA LYS A 333 6.53 32.90 41.87
C LYS A 333 7.53 32.02 41.12
N ASP A 334 8.51 32.61 40.44
CA ASP A 334 9.55 31.85 39.74
C ASP A 334 10.39 31.00 40.70
N ILE A 335 10.70 31.53 41.90
CA ILE A 335 11.42 30.77 42.92
C ILE A 335 10.58 29.58 43.43
N THR A 336 9.27 29.80 43.60
CA THR A 336 8.33 28.73 43.99
C THR A 336 8.27 27.66 42.89
N PHE A 337 8.17 28.06 41.62
CA PHE A 337 8.22 27.12 40.47
C PHE A 337 9.51 26.30 40.44
N VAL A 338 10.66 26.89 40.77
CA VAL A 338 11.93 26.14 40.84
C VAL A 338 11.94 25.18 42.02
N ALA A 339 11.42 25.56 43.19
CA ALA A 339 11.30 24.68 44.34
C ALA A 339 10.34 23.50 44.06
N ASP A 340 9.20 23.78 43.43
CA ASP A 340 8.25 22.77 43.00
C ASP A 340 8.89 21.84 41.97
N PHE A 341 9.59 22.37 40.97
CA PHE A 341 10.32 21.57 39.97
C PHE A 341 11.37 20.65 40.61
N LEU A 342 12.18 21.15 41.54
CA LEU A 342 13.17 20.33 42.25
C LEU A 342 12.49 19.22 43.06
N THR A 343 11.36 19.53 43.69
CA THR A 343 10.59 18.56 44.49
C THR A 343 9.85 17.55 43.62
N GLU A 344 9.39 17.91 42.42
CA GLU A 344 8.65 17.02 41.54
C GLU A 344 9.54 16.12 40.68
N HIS A 345 10.70 16.63 40.23
CA HIS A 345 11.54 15.95 39.24
C HIS A 345 12.78 15.27 39.82
N PHE A 346 13.23 15.67 41.02
CA PHE A 346 14.41 15.11 41.68
C PHE A 346 14.10 14.35 42.98
N ASN A 347 12.82 14.14 43.31
CA ASN A 347 12.43 13.31 44.45
C ASN A 347 12.96 11.89 44.31
N GLU A 348 13.53 11.33 45.38
CA GLU A 348 14.02 9.96 45.38
C GLU A 348 12.85 8.99 45.19
N ALA A 349 12.82 8.28 44.06
CA ALA A 349 11.89 7.20 43.79
C ALA A 349 12.62 5.85 43.94
N PRO A 350 12.71 5.27 45.16
CA PRO A 350 13.44 4.02 45.41
C PRO A 350 12.91 2.83 44.59
N GLU A 351 11.69 2.88 44.06
CA GLU A 351 11.13 1.84 43.18
C GLU A 351 11.75 1.82 41.77
N LEU A 352 12.30 2.94 41.28
CA LEU A 352 13.01 3.01 40.00
C LEU A 352 14.40 2.34 40.04
N TYR A 353 14.90 2.04 41.25
CA TYR A 353 16.17 1.35 41.50
C TYR A 353 16.20 -0.05 40.86
N ASN A 354 15.09 -0.79 40.96
CA ASN A 354 15.05 -2.21 40.61
C ASN A 354 14.85 -2.51 39.13
N ARG A 355 14.43 -1.53 38.30
CA ARG A 355 14.08 -1.81 36.90
C ARG A 355 15.15 -1.43 35.87
N LYS A 356 15.87 -0.29 35.96
CA LYS A 356 16.80 0.14 34.88
C LYS A 356 17.99 1.03 35.29
N GLY A 357 18.35 1.16 36.57
CA GLY A 357 19.51 1.97 37.00
C GLY A 357 19.41 3.47 36.70
N LYS A 358 18.19 4.01 36.52
CA LYS A 358 17.92 5.44 36.36
C LYS A 358 17.55 6.05 37.72
N TYR A 359 18.25 7.11 38.13
CA TYR A 359 18.13 7.73 39.45
C TYR A 359 16.97 8.73 39.60
N PHE A 360 16.37 9.21 38.50
CA PHE A 360 15.36 10.27 38.54
C PHE A 360 14.26 10.08 37.51
N ASN A 361 13.04 10.50 37.86
CA ASN A 361 11.95 10.71 36.90
C ASN A 361 11.94 12.18 36.46
N VAL A 362 13.01 12.59 35.77
CA VAL A 362 13.22 14.03 35.43
C VAL A 362 12.16 14.57 34.47
N GLU A 363 11.29 13.75 33.91
CA GLU A 363 10.27 14.21 32.97
C GLU A 363 8.99 13.35 32.95
N ARG A 364 7.86 14.02 33.21
CA ARG A 364 6.50 13.43 33.20
C ARG A 364 5.97 13.14 31.79
N VAL A 365 6.65 13.58 30.74
CA VAL A 365 6.25 13.33 29.35
C VAL A 365 6.58 11.90 28.92
N GLY A 366 7.72 11.37 29.37
CA GLY A 366 8.16 10.03 28.97
C GLY A 366 7.25 8.90 29.41
N GLN A 367 6.55 9.01 30.54
CA GLN A 367 5.59 7.99 30.99
C GLN A 367 4.39 7.82 30.03
N TYR A 368 4.04 8.84 29.23
CA TYR A 368 2.99 8.73 28.21
C TYR A 368 3.51 8.08 26.93
N LEU A 369 4.77 8.37 26.58
CA LEU A 369 5.41 7.97 25.31
C LEU A 369 6.15 6.62 25.39
N LYS A 370 6.40 6.09 26.58
CA LYS A 370 6.93 4.74 26.73
C LYS A 370 5.89 3.71 26.31
N ASP A 371 6.32 2.79 25.46
CA ASP A 371 5.51 1.67 24.99
C ASP A 371 5.54 0.50 25.99
N GLU A 372 5.26 0.79 27.27
CA GLU A 372 5.19 -0.19 28.37
C GLU A 372 3.72 -0.32 28.82
N ASP A 373 3.32 -1.54 29.23
CA ASP A 373 1.97 -1.83 29.75
C ASP A 373 1.79 -1.44 31.22
N ASP A 374 2.84 -0.90 31.83
CA ASP A 374 2.82 -0.41 33.20
C ASP A 374 1.98 0.87 33.32
N ASP A 375 1.40 1.07 34.50
CA ASP A 375 0.69 2.31 34.83
C ASP A 375 1.66 3.50 34.93
N LEU A 376 1.12 4.72 34.73
CA LEU A 376 1.86 5.96 34.87
C LEU A 376 2.48 6.05 36.27
N VAL A 377 3.78 6.34 36.34
CA VAL A 377 4.53 6.48 37.60
C VAL A 377 4.02 7.68 38.41
N SER A 378 3.59 8.74 37.73
CA SER A 378 2.99 9.93 38.35
C SER A 378 1.83 10.43 37.48
N PRO A 379 0.61 9.90 37.68
CA PRO A 379 -0.57 10.41 36.99
C PRO A 379 -0.84 11.87 37.38
N PRO A 380 -1.51 12.65 36.52
CA PRO A 380 -1.86 14.04 36.83
C PRO A 380 -2.81 14.08 38.04
N ASN A 381 -2.68 15.11 38.89
CA ASN A 381 -3.58 15.25 40.03
C ASN A 381 -4.98 15.64 39.55
N ILE A 382 -5.96 14.79 39.82
CA ILE A 382 -7.38 14.98 39.45
C ILE A 382 -8.13 15.69 40.58
N GLU A 383 -7.55 15.76 41.78
CA GLU A 383 -8.16 16.39 42.95
C GLU A 383 -8.42 17.89 42.68
N GLY A 384 -9.69 18.29 42.80
CA GLY A 384 -10.14 19.66 42.54
C GLY A 384 -10.76 19.89 41.15
N ASN A 385 -10.78 18.88 40.27
CA ASN A 385 -11.52 18.96 39.02
C ASN A 385 -13.03 18.77 39.27
N GLN A 386 -13.76 19.89 39.28
CA GLN A 386 -15.21 19.93 39.51
C GLN A 386 -16.01 19.03 38.55
N TRP A 387 -15.59 18.90 37.30
CA TRP A 387 -16.25 18.03 36.33
C TRP A 387 -16.06 16.55 36.68
N TYR A 388 -14.85 16.16 37.06
CA TYR A 388 -14.57 14.79 37.46
C TYR A 388 -15.32 14.42 38.75
N ASP A 389 -15.33 15.30 39.75
CA ASP A 389 -16.08 15.09 40.98
C ASP A 389 -17.59 14.95 40.71
N PHE A 390 -18.13 15.77 39.81
CA PHE A 390 -19.53 15.68 39.41
C PHE A 390 -19.84 14.37 38.66
N LEU A 391 -18.96 13.97 37.73
CA LEU A 391 -19.08 12.73 36.99
C LEU A 391 -19.00 11.50 37.92
N GLN A 392 -18.10 11.52 38.90
CA GLN A 392 -17.94 10.45 39.88
C GLN A 392 -19.10 10.33 40.87
N ASN A 393 -19.85 11.41 41.09
CA ASN A 393 -21.00 11.39 42.00
C ASN A 393 -22.34 11.14 41.28
N SER A 394 -22.37 11.24 39.95
CA SER A 394 -23.56 10.97 39.14
C SER A 394 -23.70 9.49 38.79
N THR A 395 -24.93 8.95 38.83
CA THR A 395 -25.22 7.57 38.40
C THR A 395 -25.36 7.46 36.89
N HIS A 396 -26.18 8.34 36.28
CA HIS A 396 -26.53 8.26 34.87
C HIS A 396 -25.43 8.75 33.92
N LEU A 397 -24.58 9.69 34.37
CA LEU A 397 -23.50 10.21 33.50
C LEU A 397 -22.37 9.20 33.33
N LYS A 398 -22.08 8.39 34.35
CA LYS A 398 -21.06 7.33 34.26
C LYS A 398 -21.41 6.26 33.22
N GLU A 399 -22.69 5.96 33.07
CA GLU A 399 -23.21 4.95 32.15
C GLU A 399 -23.64 5.54 30.81
N SER A 400 -23.46 6.85 30.60
CA SER A 400 -23.89 7.52 29.37
C SER A 400 -23.01 7.10 28.20
N PRO A 401 -23.58 6.59 27.09
CA PRO A 401 -22.81 6.20 25.89
C PRO A 401 -22.25 7.41 25.12
N LEU A 402 -22.63 8.63 25.51
CA LEU A 402 -22.19 9.87 24.87
C LEU A 402 -20.89 10.45 25.46
N LEU A 403 -20.47 9.97 26.63
CA LEU A 403 -19.25 10.43 27.27
C LEU A 403 -18.10 9.48 26.96
N PHE A 404 -16.90 10.05 26.81
CA PHE A 404 -15.71 9.27 26.56
C PHE A 404 -15.14 8.74 27.89
N PRO A 405 -14.82 7.44 27.98
CA PRO A 405 -14.10 6.88 29.12
C PRO A 405 -12.78 7.62 29.37
N TYR A 406 -12.51 7.94 30.64
CA TYR A 406 -11.26 8.57 31.04
C TYR A 406 -10.32 7.54 31.69
N TYR A 407 -9.09 7.44 31.16
CA TYR A 407 -8.06 6.53 31.64
C TYR A 407 -6.91 7.31 32.31
N PRO A 408 -7.00 7.62 33.62
CA PRO A 408 -6.02 8.47 34.29
C PRO A 408 -4.64 7.83 34.38
N GLU A 409 -4.58 6.57 34.80
CA GLU A 409 -3.33 5.87 35.13
C GLU A 409 -2.67 5.20 33.93
N LYS A 410 -3.30 5.21 32.75
CA LYS A 410 -2.78 4.52 31.56
C LYS A 410 -1.91 5.42 30.69
N SER A 411 -1.00 4.83 29.92
CA SER A 411 -0.16 5.53 28.95
C SER A 411 -0.93 5.92 27.68
N LEU A 412 -0.35 6.79 26.84
CA LEU A 412 -0.93 7.14 25.54
C LEU A 412 -0.91 5.94 24.59
N HIS A 413 0.15 5.12 24.66
CA HIS A 413 0.30 3.90 23.87
C HIS A 413 -0.78 2.86 24.19
N PHE A 414 -1.12 2.68 25.47
CA PHE A 414 -2.21 1.79 25.87
C PHE A 414 -3.54 2.18 25.22
N VAL A 415 -3.92 3.46 25.33
CA VAL A 415 -5.18 3.98 24.75
C VAL A 415 -5.16 3.89 23.23
N LYS A 416 -4.01 4.16 22.59
CA LYS A 416 -3.83 3.95 21.14
C LYS A 416 -4.08 2.50 20.74
N ARG A 417 -3.45 1.53 21.39
CA ARG A 417 -3.60 0.10 21.04
C ARG A 417 -5.04 -0.37 21.23
N GLN A 418 -5.71 0.08 22.29
CA GLN A 418 -7.13 -0.20 22.51
C GLN A 418 -7.99 0.36 21.36
N MET A 419 -7.78 1.64 21.01
CA MET A 419 -8.46 2.31 19.90
C MET A 419 -8.25 1.56 18.58
N GLU A 420 -7.00 1.22 18.25
CA GLU A 420 -6.65 0.49 17.02
C GLU A 420 -7.30 -0.90 16.99
N SER A 421 -7.26 -1.65 18.09
CA SER A 421 -7.88 -2.99 18.15
C SER A 421 -9.39 -2.95 17.90
N ILE A 422 -10.09 -1.94 18.43
CA ILE A 422 -11.54 -1.80 18.26
C ILE A 422 -11.86 -1.41 16.82
N ILE A 423 -11.10 -0.46 16.24
CA ILE A 423 -11.27 -0.04 14.85
C ILE A 423 -10.95 -1.18 13.88
N ASP A 424 -9.85 -1.91 14.11
CA ASP A 424 -9.45 -3.06 13.29
C ASP A 424 -10.51 -4.17 13.32
N HIS A 425 -11.14 -4.41 14.47
CA HIS A 425 -12.26 -5.35 14.56
C HIS A 425 -13.46 -4.91 13.70
N CYS A 426 -13.79 -3.61 13.74
CA CYS A 426 -14.87 -3.04 12.92
C CYS A 426 -14.56 -3.11 11.42
N LEU A 427 -13.30 -2.92 11.04
CA LEU A 427 -12.80 -3.02 9.66
C LEU A 427 -12.78 -4.46 9.14
N GLN A 428 -12.52 -5.46 9.99
CA GLN A 428 -12.43 -6.86 9.54
C GLN A 428 -13.81 -7.51 9.34
N LYS A 429 -14.81 -7.12 10.15
CA LYS A 429 -16.13 -7.76 10.14
C LYS A 429 -16.84 -7.75 8.77
N PRO A 430 -16.82 -6.65 7.98
CA PRO A 430 -17.36 -6.67 6.62
C PRO A 430 -16.68 -7.68 5.69
N ALA A 431 -15.35 -7.82 5.79
CA ALA A 431 -14.60 -8.76 4.95
C ALA A 431 -15.03 -10.21 5.16
N ASP A 432 -15.30 -10.59 6.41
CA ASP A 432 -15.78 -11.92 6.76
C ASP A 432 -17.24 -12.14 6.36
N VAL A 433 -18.12 -11.14 6.57
CA VAL A 433 -19.55 -11.25 6.24
C VAL A 433 -19.76 -11.33 4.72
N ILE A 434 -19.11 -10.43 3.97
CA ILE A 434 -19.14 -10.45 2.51
C ILE A 434 -18.49 -11.74 2.01
N GLY A 435 -17.35 -12.14 2.57
CA GLY A 435 -16.67 -13.39 2.22
C GLY A 435 -17.55 -14.63 2.39
N LYS A 436 -18.35 -14.70 3.47
CA LYS A 436 -19.32 -15.80 3.72
C LYS A 436 -20.55 -15.75 2.79
N SER A 437 -20.87 -14.59 2.23
CA SER A 437 -21.95 -14.47 1.24
C SER A 437 -21.55 -15.04 -0.12
N VAL A 438 -20.25 -15.10 -0.41
CA VAL A 438 -19.72 -15.64 -1.67
C VAL A 438 -19.80 -17.15 -1.65
N ASN A 439 -20.70 -17.70 -2.47
CA ASN A 439 -20.90 -19.13 -2.59
C ASN A 439 -20.31 -19.64 -3.91
N GLN A 440 -19.78 -20.85 -3.88
CA GLN A 440 -19.38 -21.55 -5.09
C GLN A 440 -20.62 -22.03 -5.85
N ALA A 441 -20.94 -21.35 -6.95
CA ALA A 441 -22.11 -21.68 -7.76
C ALA A 441 -21.81 -22.77 -8.79
N VAL A 442 -20.60 -22.76 -9.35
CA VAL A 442 -20.20 -23.68 -10.43
C VAL A 442 -18.81 -24.23 -10.15
N CYS A 443 -18.65 -25.54 -10.37
CA CYS A 443 -17.38 -26.24 -10.40
C CYS A 443 -17.32 -27.10 -11.64
N ILE A 444 -16.31 -26.90 -12.48
CA ILE A 444 -16.07 -27.69 -13.70
C ILE A 444 -14.63 -28.21 -13.64
N PRO A 445 -14.42 -29.50 -13.36
CA PRO A 445 -13.10 -30.11 -13.45
C PRO A 445 -12.68 -30.17 -14.93
N LEU A 446 -11.57 -29.51 -15.28
CA LEU A 446 -11.16 -29.36 -16.67
C LEU A 446 -10.34 -30.57 -17.14
N TYR A 447 -9.13 -30.73 -16.62
CA TYR A 447 -8.21 -31.79 -17.05
C TYR A 447 -7.17 -32.11 -15.99
N LYS A 448 -6.54 -33.28 -16.12
CA LYS A 448 -5.35 -33.63 -15.33
C LYS A 448 -4.07 -33.25 -16.06
N ALA A 449 -3.20 -32.53 -15.36
CA ALA A 449 -1.87 -32.17 -15.83
C ALA A 449 -0.82 -32.94 -15.05
N ALA A 450 0.18 -33.49 -15.73
CA ALA A 450 1.39 -33.97 -15.07
C ALA A 450 2.20 -32.75 -14.62
N LYS A 451 2.67 -32.74 -13.37
CA LYS A 451 3.64 -31.75 -12.91
C LYS A 451 4.90 -31.93 -13.76
N SER A 452 5.28 -30.91 -14.53
CA SER A 452 6.52 -30.96 -15.31
C SER A 452 7.71 -31.10 -14.35
N GLU A 453 8.57 -32.09 -14.60
CA GLU A 453 9.83 -32.26 -13.86
C GLU A 453 10.78 -31.06 -14.05
N ASP A 454 10.56 -30.28 -15.12
CA ASP A 454 11.29 -29.05 -15.39
C ASP A 454 10.69 -27.86 -14.61
N CYS A 455 11.43 -27.35 -13.63
CA CYS A 455 11.21 -26.11 -12.87
C CYS A 455 11.29 -24.84 -13.74
N THR A 456 10.63 -24.80 -14.91
CA THR A 456 10.44 -23.54 -15.63
C THR A 456 9.29 -22.77 -14.98
N PRO A 457 9.47 -21.49 -14.63
CA PRO A 457 8.44 -20.70 -13.95
C PRO A 457 7.16 -20.65 -14.79
N THR A 458 6.05 -21.07 -14.18
CA THR A 458 4.69 -21.18 -14.76
C THR A 458 4.01 -19.81 -14.93
N LEU A 459 4.78 -18.76 -15.22
CA LEU A 459 4.36 -17.37 -15.05
C LEU A 459 3.39 -16.88 -16.14
N PHE A 460 3.37 -17.52 -17.32
CA PHE A 460 2.60 -17.12 -18.50
C PHE A 460 1.99 -18.32 -19.23
N LYS A 461 1.50 -19.32 -18.49
CA LYS A 461 0.95 -20.52 -19.15
C LYS A 461 -0.57 -20.52 -19.06
N LEU A 462 -1.21 -20.94 -20.14
CA LEU A 462 -2.58 -21.46 -20.11
C LEU A 462 -2.77 -22.39 -18.91
N PRO A 463 -3.91 -22.30 -18.21
CA PRO A 463 -5.14 -21.64 -18.65
C PRO A 463 -5.23 -20.13 -18.32
N PHE A 464 -5.83 -19.36 -19.23
CA PHE A 464 -5.99 -17.90 -19.14
C PHE A 464 -7.47 -17.51 -18.94
N LEU A 465 -7.73 -16.52 -18.08
CA LEU A 465 -9.07 -15.97 -17.81
C LEU A 465 -9.20 -14.55 -18.39
N TRP A 466 -10.36 -14.25 -18.97
CA TRP A 466 -10.71 -12.93 -19.49
C TRP A 466 -12.15 -12.56 -19.12
N ASN A 467 -12.39 -11.28 -18.80
CA ASN A 467 -13.72 -10.73 -18.64
C ASN A 467 -14.02 -9.77 -19.79
N ASP A 468 -14.93 -10.17 -20.66
CA ASP A 468 -15.47 -9.30 -21.70
C ASP A 468 -16.48 -8.35 -21.06
N LYS A 469 -16.10 -7.08 -21.01
CA LYS A 469 -16.87 -6.02 -20.36
C LYS A 469 -18.11 -5.64 -21.16
N SER A 470 -18.07 -5.82 -22.47
CA SER A 470 -19.13 -5.40 -23.39
C SER A 470 -20.32 -6.37 -23.35
N SER A 471 -20.02 -7.67 -23.34
CA SER A 471 -21.04 -8.73 -23.35
C SER A 471 -21.34 -9.34 -21.99
N ASN A 472 -20.60 -8.94 -20.94
CA ASN A 472 -20.70 -9.49 -19.58
C ASN A 472 -20.47 -11.01 -19.55
N LEU A 473 -19.38 -11.45 -20.19
CA LEU A 473 -18.99 -12.85 -20.26
C LEU A 473 -17.63 -13.08 -19.61
N HIS A 474 -17.47 -14.22 -18.96
CA HIS A 474 -16.19 -14.79 -18.56
C HIS A 474 -15.74 -15.76 -19.63
N TYR A 475 -14.52 -15.59 -20.12
CA TYR A 475 -13.85 -16.51 -21.03
C TYR A 475 -12.69 -17.21 -20.34
N VAL A 476 -12.50 -18.47 -20.67
CA VAL A 476 -11.38 -19.30 -20.23
C VAL A 476 -10.76 -19.95 -21.46
N LEU A 477 -9.47 -19.69 -21.67
CA LEU A 477 -8.66 -20.35 -22.68
C LEU A 477 -7.81 -21.41 -22.01
N PHE A 478 -7.79 -22.62 -22.55
CA PHE A 478 -6.94 -23.68 -22.02
C PHE A 478 -6.66 -24.75 -23.08
N THR A 479 -5.65 -25.58 -22.81
CA THR A 479 -5.27 -26.73 -23.65
C THR A 479 -5.26 -27.99 -22.79
N MET A 480 -5.62 -29.13 -23.39
CA MET A 480 -5.65 -30.42 -22.71
C MET A 480 -4.56 -31.32 -23.27
N SER A 481 -3.67 -31.85 -22.42
CA SER A 481 -2.54 -32.69 -22.86
C SER A 481 -2.94 -34.13 -23.23
N GLY A 482 -4.12 -34.61 -22.82
CA GLY A 482 -4.58 -35.99 -23.05
C GLY A 482 -5.17 -36.28 -24.42
N SER A 483 -5.43 -35.26 -25.23
CA SER A 483 -6.07 -35.33 -26.54
C SER A 483 -5.33 -34.43 -27.50
N SER A 484 -4.84 -34.94 -28.64
CA SER A 484 -4.22 -34.22 -29.76
C SER A 484 -3.79 -32.78 -29.43
N ALA A 485 -2.50 -32.56 -29.16
CA ALA A 485 -1.88 -31.28 -28.71
C ALA A 485 -2.13 -30.04 -29.62
N SER A 486 -3.04 -30.17 -30.58
CA SER A 486 -3.42 -29.25 -31.63
C SER A 486 -4.61 -28.34 -31.32
N LYS A 487 -5.35 -28.59 -30.23
CA LYS A 487 -6.64 -27.90 -29.96
C LYS A 487 -6.56 -26.88 -28.83
N ILE A 488 -7.21 -25.74 -29.03
CA ILE A 488 -7.52 -24.75 -27.98
C ILE A 488 -8.97 -24.94 -27.54
N TYR A 489 -9.22 -24.95 -26.25
CA TYR A 489 -10.57 -24.97 -25.70
C TYR A 489 -10.94 -23.58 -25.19
N ILE A 490 -12.12 -23.12 -25.59
CA ILE A 490 -12.71 -21.85 -25.19
C ILE A 490 -13.97 -22.18 -24.39
N LEU A 491 -13.93 -21.92 -23.09
CA LEU A 491 -15.10 -21.98 -22.21
C LEU A 491 -15.58 -20.55 -21.96
N ARG A 492 -16.84 -20.26 -22.26
CA ARG A 492 -17.49 -19.00 -21.94
C ARG A 492 -18.70 -19.18 -21.05
N ARG A 493 -18.88 -18.30 -20.08
CA ARG A 493 -20.02 -18.27 -19.16
C ARG A 493 -20.48 -16.85 -18.92
N HIS A 494 -21.76 -16.67 -18.64
CA HIS A 494 -22.30 -15.35 -18.30
C HIS A 494 -21.82 -14.94 -16.90
N THR A 495 -21.58 -13.64 -16.66
CA THR A 495 -21.20 -13.13 -15.33
C THR A 495 -22.31 -13.35 -14.31
N ASP A 496 -23.57 -13.06 -14.68
CA ASP A 496 -24.77 -13.48 -13.96
C ASP A 496 -25.00 -15.00 -14.10
N ILE A 497 -24.88 -15.70 -12.98
CA ILE A 497 -24.99 -17.17 -12.86
C ILE A 497 -26.36 -17.69 -13.29
N SER A 498 -27.42 -16.87 -13.18
CA SER A 498 -28.78 -17.26 -13.56
C SER A 498 -28.98 -17.38 -15.07
N ARG A 499 -28.07 -16.81 -15.88
CA ARG A 499 -28.17 -16.80 -17.34
C ARG A 499 -27.26 -17.85 -17.95
N SER A 500 -27.81 -18.60 -18.90
CA SER A 500 -27.03 -19.50 -19.75
C SER A 500 -26.49 -18.77 -20.98
N VAL A 501 -25.38 -19.27 -21.51
CA VAL A 501 -24.78 -18.77 -22.76
C VAL A 501 -24.78 -19.91 -23.78
N ASN A 502 -25.21 -19.63 -24.99
CA ASN A 502 -25.12 -20.58 -26.10
C ASN A 502 -23.65 -20.85 -26.44
N ASN A 503 -23.31 -22.04 -26.92
CA ASN A 503 -21.92 -22.41 -27.24
C ASN A 503 -20.96 -22.12 -26.06
N GLY A 504 -21.36 -22.56 -24.87
CA GLY A 504 -20.58 -22.33 -23.65
C GLY A 504 -19.19 -22.98 -23.67
N LEU A 505 -18.99 -24.06 -24.45
CA LEU A 505 -17.71 -24.70 -24.62
C LEU A 505 -17.50 -25.06 -26.08
N LEU A 506 -16.36 -24.65 -26.65
CA LEU A 506 -15.93 -24.98 -28.00
C LEU A 506 -14.45 -25.37 -28.00
N ALA A 507 -14.07 -26.28 -28.90
CA ALA A 507 -12.69 -26.54 -29.25
C ALA A 507 -12.38 -25.90 -30.62
N VAL A 508 -11.22 -25.28 -30.75
CA VAL A 508 -10.70 -24.68 -31.98
C VAL A 508 -9.48 -25.49 -32.43
N GLU A 509 -9.51 -25.92 -33.68
CA GLU A 509 -8.39 -26.58 -34.35
C GLU A 509 -7.93 -25.69 -35.51
N PHE A 510 -6.64 -25.47 -35.62
CA PHE A 510 -6.09 -24.64 -36.69
C PHE A 510 -5.81 -25.50 -37.91
N GLY A 511 -6.45 -25.14 -39.02
CA GLY A 511 -6.13 -25.69 -40.33
C GLY A 511 -4.81 -25.14 -40.87
N ASN A 512 -4.43 -25.58 -42.07
CA ASN A 512 -3.20 -25.12 -42.71
C ASN A 512 -3.29 -23.61 -43.05
N PHE A 513 -2.30 -22.83 -42.64
CA PHE A 513 -2.20 -21.38 -42.93
C PHE A 513 -1.62 -21.09 -44.32
N LEU A 514 -0.92 -22.05 -44.90
CA LEU A 514 -0.27 -21.95 -46.20
C LEU A 514 -1.25 -22.38 -47.30
N ASN A 515 -2.13 -21.49 -47.77
CA ASN A 515 -2.70 -21.66 -49.11
C ASN A 515 -3.37 -20.40 -49.67
N THR A 516 -2.60 -19.55 -50.34
CA THR A 516 -3.11 -18.68 -51.41
C THR A 516 -2.60 -19.08 -52.80
N THR A 517 -1.54 -19.90 -52.90
CA THR A 517 -1.04 -20.38 -54.20
C THR A 517 -0.31 -21.73 -54.09
N ASN A 518 -0.95 -22.79 -54.61
CA ASN A 518 -0.40 -24.04 -55.16
C ASN A 518 -0.95 -25.36 -54.57
N GLU A 519 -1.29 -26.26 -55.50
CA GLU A 519 -1.90 -27.56 -55.28
C GLU A 519 -0.92 -28.56 -54.61
N SER A 520 -0.90 -28.60 -53.28
CA SER A 520 -0.50 -29.80 -52.52
C SER A 520 -1.17 -29.80 -51.15
N PHE A 521 -2.16 -30.69 -50.96
CA PHE A 521 -2.79 -30.95 -49.67
C PHE A 521 -1.82 -31.74 -48.77
N GLU A 522 -0.82 -31.07 -48.21
CA GLU A 522 -0.12 -31.59 -47.03
C GLU A 522 -0.83 -31.02 -45.79
N ASN A 523 -1.38 -31.92 -44.98
CA ASN A 523 -2.09 -31.61 -43.74
C ASN A 523 -1.06 -31.27 -42.66
N SER A 524 -0.43 -30.10 -42.72
CA SER A 524 0.33 -29.61 -41.57
C SER A 524 -0.66 -29.33 -40.43
N SER A 525 -0.33 -29.84 -39.24
CA SER A 525 -1.13 -29.64 -38.04
C SER A 525 -0.35 -28.79 -37.05
N TYR A 526 -1.03 -27.78 -36.49
CA TYR A 526 -0.41 -26.87 -35.53
C TYR A 526 -0.78 -27.24 -34.11
N SER A 527 0.18 -27.16 -33.19
CA SER A 527 -0.02 -27.25 -31.75
C SER A 527 -0.03 -25.88 -31.08
N CYS A 528 -1.03 -25.62 -30.25
CA CYS A 528 -1.10 -24.39 -29.48
C CYS A 528 -0.19 -24.47 -28.26
N LEU A 529 0.70 -23.48 -28.13
CA LEU A 529 1.58 -23.35 -26.97
C LEU A 529 0.98 -22.44 -25.91
N ASP A 530 0.46 -21.29 -26.36
CA ASP A 530 -0.04 -20.22 -25.49
C ASP A 530 -1.05 -19.34 -26.24
N ALA A 531 -2.00 -18.75 -25.51
CA ALA A 531 -3.06 -17.94 -26.08
C ALA A 531 -3.59 -16.91 -25.08
N HIS A 532 -3.75 -15.67 -25.53
CA HIS A 532 -4.21 -14.55 -24.71
C HIS A 532 -5.19 -13.65 -25.49
N PHE A 533 -6.16 -13.06 -24.81
CA PHE A 533 -7.08 -12.09 -25.41
C PHE A 533 -6.36 -10.78 -25.70
N TYR A 534 -6.39 -10.35 -26.96
CA TYR A 534 -5.86 -9.06 -27.40
C TYR A 534 -6.88 -7.96 -27.08
N ASP A 535 -8.14 -8.19 -27.46
CA ASP A 535 -9.31 -7.37 -27.15
C ASP A 535 -10.55 -8.28 -26.98
N ASP A 536 -11.75 -7.71 -26.84
CA ASP A 536 -12.99 -8.47 -26.64
C ASP A 536 -13.42 -9.31 -27.86
N GLU A 537 -12.78 -9.12 -29.03
CA GLU A 537 -13.14 -9.78 -30.29
C GLU A 537 -12.03 -10.67 -30.85
N THR A 538 -10.80 -10.58 -30.35
CA THR A 538 -9.61 -11.18 -30.95
C THR A 538 -8.71 -11.87 -29.91
N ILE A 539 -8.30 -13.11 -30.19
CA ILE A 539 -7.34 -13.86 -29.39
C ILE A 539 -6.01 -13.93 -30.14
N THR A 540 -4.90 -13.57 -29.49
CA THR A 540 -3.56 -13.83 -30.04
C THR A 540 -3.07 -15.20 -29.58
N VAL A 541 -2.57 -15.99 -30.51
CA VAL A 541 -2.17 -17.39 -30.28
C VAL A 541 -0.76 -17.62 -30.78
N VAL A 542 0.03 -18.39 -30.03
CA VAL A 542 1.33 -18.90 -30.46
C VAL A 542 1.21 -20.37 -30.81
N LEU A 543 1.49 -20.68 -32.07
CA LEU A 543 1.36 -21.99 -32.66
C LEU A 543 2.73 -22.58 -32.98
N LYS A 544 2.78 -23.91 -33.03
CA LYS A 544 3.95 -24.70 -33.39
C LYS A 544 3.57 -25.72 -34.41
N GLU A 545 4.27 -25.74 -35.52
CA GLU A 545 4.10 -26.78 -36.53
C GLU A 545 4.60 -28.14 -36.03
N ASN A 546 3.87 -29.20 -36.38
CA ASN A 546 4.16 -30.56 -35.93
C ASN A 546 5.11 -31.33 -36.88
N GLU A 547 5.59 -30.75 -37.98
CA GLU A 547 6.46 -31.43 -38.95
C GLU A 547 7.90 -31.66 -38.43
N GLU A 548 8.54 -32.71 -38.95
CA GLU A 548 9.76 -33.33 -38.41
C GLU A 548 11.08 -32.71 -38.91
N GLN A 549 11.07 -31.63 -39.70
CA GLN A 549 12.32 -30.99 -40.14
C GLN A 549 12.89 -29.98 -39.15
N ASP A 550 14.22 -29.88 -39.16
CA ASP A 550 15.05 -29.26 -38.12
C ASP A 550 14.98 -27.72 -38.22
N GLY A 551 13.84 -27.18 -37.79
CA GLY A 551 13.49 -25.77 -37.85
C GLY A 551 12.04 -25.61 -37.44
N LYS A 552 11.72 -25.81 -36.16
CA LYS A 552 10.34 -25.67 -35.64
C LYS A 552 9.85 -24.24 -35.80
N GLU A 553 9.25 -23.94 -36.93
CA GLU A 553 8.61 -22.67 -37.18
C GLU A 553 7.53 -22.44 -36.12
N ARG A 554 7.56 -21.24 -35.54
CA ARG A 554 6.57 -20.79 -34.58
C ARG A 554 5.76 -19.72 -35.27
N VAL A 555 4.45 -19.81 -35.19
CA VAL A 555 3.55 -18.84 -35.82
C VAL A 555 2.89 -18.01 -34.72
N LEU A 556 2.89 -16.70 -34.90
CA LEU A 556 2.06 -15.77 -34.14
C LEU A 556 0.82 -15.47 -34.97
N ALA A 557 -0.37 -15.75 -34.46
CA ALA A 557 -1.61 -15.57 -35.19
C ALA A 557 -2.65 -14.80 -34.38
N GLN A 558 -3.44 -13.96 -35.03
CA GLN A 558 -4.65 -13.36 -34.47
C GLN A 558 -5.87 -14.18 -34.91
N LEU A 559 -6.66 -14.62 -33.93
CA LEU A 559 -7.89 -15.39 -34.10
C LEU A 559 -9.10 -14.51 -33.77
N PRO A 560 -9.83 -14.02 -34.78
CA PRO A 560 -11.09 -13.34 -34.58
C PRO A 560 -12.16 -14.29 -34.03
N LEU A 561 -12.81 -13.90 -32.94
CA LEU A 561 -13.91 -14.64 -32.32
C LEU A 561 -15.15 -14.74 -33.22
N SER A 562 -15.31 -13.84 -34.19
CA SER A 562 -16.37 -13.89 -35.19
C SER A 562 -16.29 -15.15 -36.08
N LEU A 563 -15.09 -15.65 -36.34
CA LEU A 563 -14.88 -16.91 -37.07
C LEU A 563 -15.24 -18.13 -36.23
N VAL A 564 -15.02 -18.06 -34.92
CA VAL A 564 -15.32 -19.13 -33.96
C VAL A 564 -16.83 -19.20 -33.67
N TYR A 565 -17.49 -18.05 -33.52
CA TYR A 565 -18.92 -17.94 -33.23
C TYR A 565 -19.66 -17.41 -34.47
N THR A 566 -19.69 -18.20 -35.54
CA THR A 566 -20.39 -17.85 -36.78
C THR A 566 -21.90 -17.75 -36.55
N LYS A 567 -22.52 -16.64 -36.95
CA LYS A 567 -23.96 -16.37 -36.72
C LYS A 567 -24.90 -17.05 -37.73
N GLU A 568 -24.38 -17.74 -38.75
CA GLU A 568 -25.18 -18.25 -39.86
C GLU A 568 -24.83 -19.70 -40.25
N GLY A 569 -25.82 -20.60 -40.21
CA GLY A 569 -25.91 -21.74 -41.12
C GLY A 569 -25.39 -23.11 -40.66
N THR A 570 -24.61 -23.24 -39.58
CA THR A 570 -24.22 -24.55 -39.03
C THR A 570 -25.19 -24.95 -37.91
N PRO A 571 -25.67 -26.21 -37.84
CA PRO A 571 -26.46 -26.66 -36.70
C PRO A 571 -25.58 -26.49 -35.46
N GLU A 572 -26.02 -25.66 -34.51
CA GLU A 572 -25.32 -25.41 -33.24
C GLU A 572 -25.04 -26.76 -32.59
N LYS A 573 -23.80 -27.23 -32.70
CA LYS A 573 -23.36 -28.42 -31.99
C LYS A 573 -23.15 -28.00 -30.54
N GLU A 574 -24.25 -27.93 -29.78
CA GLU A 574 -24.18 -27.67 -28.36
C GLU A 574 -23.44 -28.80 -27.65
N PHE A 575 -22.61 -28.45 -26.67
CA PHE A 575 -21.96 -29.42 -25.82
C PHE A 575 -23.01 -30.23 -25.04
N SER A 576 -23.15 -31.51 -25.38
CA SER A 576 -24.12 -32.43 -24.75
C SER A 576 -23.58 -33.17 -23.53
N GLY A 577 -22.34 -32.85 -23.10
CA GLY A 577 -21.70 -33.45 -21.94
C GLY A 577 -22.20 -32.89 -20.60
N THR A 578 -21.64 -33.42 -19.51
CA THR A 578 -22.05 -33.08 -18.14
C THR A 578 -20.93 -32.35 -17.41
N THR A 579 -21.21 -31.17 -16.87
CA THR A 579 -20.23 -30.33 -16.13
C THR A 579 -19.69 -30.96 -14.85
N CYS A 580 -20.31 -32.03 -14.34
CA CYS A 580 -19.88 -32.76 -13.14
C CYS A 580 -18.76 -33.79 -13.41
N LYS A 581 -18.49 -34.13 -14.67
CA LYS A 581 -17.40 -35.04 -15.05
C LYS A 581 -16.22 -34.22 -15.57
N ARG A 582 -15.01 -34.77 -15.46
CA ARG A 582 -13.81 -34.11 -15.95
C ARG A 582 -13.88 -33.97 -17.47
N LEU A 583 -13.59 -32.79 -17.98
CA LEU A 583 -13.80 -32.47 -19.39
C LEU A 583 -12.85 -33.26 -20.31
N ASP A 584 -11.64 -33.60 -19.85
CA ASP A 584 -10.71 -34.47 -20.59
C ASP A 584 -11.24 -35.91 -20.81
N GLU A 585 -12.15 -36.41 -19.98
CA GLU A 585 -12.81 -37.71 -20.14
C GLU A 585 -13.95 -37.64 -21.18
N GLN A 586 -14.37 -36.43 -21.56
CA GLN A 586 -15.49 -36.17 -22.46
C GLN A 586 -15.08 -35.47 -23.76
N ASN A 587 -13.80 -35.56 -24.11
CA ASN A 587 -13.23 -34.83 -25.25
C ASN A 587 -13.95 -35.11 -26.59
N ASP A 588 -14.38 -36.35 -26.83
CA ASP A 588 -15.07 -36.72 -28.08
C ASP A 588 -16.43 -36.02 -28.27
N ILE A 589 -16.99 -35.48 -27.19
CA ILE A 589 -18.30 -34.80 -27.17
C ILE A 589 -18.12 -33.28 -27.35
N VAL A 590 -16.89 -32.76 -27.22
CA VAL A 590 -16.62 -31.33 -27.34
C VAL A 590 -16.72 -30.89 -28.80
N PRO A 591 -17.61 -29.94 -29.14
CA PRO A 591 -17.73 -29.45 -30.51
C PRO A 591 -16.43 -28.78 -30.96
N THR A 592 -15.79 -29.34 -31.99
CA THR A 592 -14.56 -28.80 -32.58
C THR A 592 -14.89 -28.02 -33.86
N HIS A 593 -14.38 -26.79 -33.96
CA HIS A 593 -14.41 -25.96 -35.16
C HIS A 593 -13.00 -25.84 -35.72
N THR A 594 -12.85 -26.13 -37.01
CA THR A 594 -11.60 -25.91 -37.72
C THR A 594 -11.61 -24.49 -38.28
N VAL A 595 -10.61 -23.68 -37.91
CA VAL A 595 -10.47 -22.30 -38.37
C VAL A 595 -9.30 -22.20 -39.34
N PHE A 596 -9.52 -21.48 -40.43
CA PHE A 596 -8.51 -21.12 -41.42
C PHE A 596 -8.32 -19.60 -41.34
N LEU A 597 -7.09 -19.15 -41.11
CA LEU A 597 -6.76 -17.72 -41.07
C LEU A 597 -6.19 -17.31 -42.42
N GLU A 598 -6.94 -16.50 -43.17
CA GLU A 598 -6.52 -16.00 -44.49
C GLU A 598 -5.49 -14.87 -44.39
N SER A 599 -5.55 -14.08 -43.31
CA SER A 599 -4.67 -12.94 -43.03
C SER A 599 -4.44 -12.80 -41.51
N GLN A 600 -3.51 -11.95 -41.09
CA GLN A 600 -3.17 -11.66 -39.67
C GLN A 600 -2.43 -12.77 -38.90
N TRP A 601 -1.45 -13.40 -39.54
CA TRP A 601 -0.47 -14.28 -38.91
C TRP A 601 0.94 -14.01 -39.44
N ARG A 602 1.95 -14.37 -38.66
CA ARG A 602 3.37 -14.16 -38.99
C ARG A 602 4.21 -15.34 -38.50
N ILE A 603 5.13 -15.79 -39.36
CA ILE A 603 6.15 -16.78 -39.00
C ILE A 603 7.26 -16.09 -38.19
N LEU A 604 7.63 -16.68 -37.06
CA LEU A 604 8.65 -16.17 -36.16
C LEU A 604 9.99 -16.84 -36.46
N GLU A 605 10.71 -16.28 -37.43
CA GLU A 605 12.04 -16.76 -37.82
C GLU A 605 13.05 -16.64 -36.67
N ASN A 606 13.91 -17.65 -36.53
CA ASN A 606 15.00 -17.68 -35.55
C ASN A 606 14.54 -17.46 -34.08
N MET A 607 13.29 -17.80 -33.74
CA MET A 607 12.77 -17.66 -32.38
C MET A 607 12.01 -18.89 -31.91
N LYS A 608 12.48 -19.48 -30.81
CA LYS A 608 11.76 -20.53 -30.07
C LYS A 608 10.64 -19.92 -29.20
N ALA A 609 9.70 -19.21 -29.83
CA ALA A 609 8.55 -18.60 -29.17
C ALA A 609 7.76 -19.64 -28.36
N GLN A 610 7.32 -19.24 -27.18
CA GLN A 610 6.63 -20.11 -26.24
C GLN A 610 5.46 -19.42 -25.53
N TYR A 611 5.61 -18.13 -25.20
CA TYR A 611 4.59 -17.37 -24.47
C TYR A 611 4.30 -16.05 -25.16
N VAL A 612 3.10 -15.52 -24.94
CA VAL A 612 2.67 -14.23 -25.48
C VAL A 612 2.04 -13.34 -24.40
N ALA A 613 2.32 -12.05 -24.45
CA ALA A 613 1.66 -11.03 -23.64
C ALA A 613 1.17 -9.92 -24.55
N VAL A 614 -0.10 -9.53 -24.42
CA VAL A 614 -0.76 -8.65 -25.38
C VAL A 614 -1.43 -7.46 -24.71
N ASN A 615 -1.59 -6.38 -25.47
CA ASN A 615 -2.37 -5.21 -25.07
C ASN A 615 -3.08 -4.60 -26.29
N GLY A 616 -4.36 -4.93 -26.47
CA GLY A 616 -5.15 -4.39 -27.57
C GLY A 616 -5.43 -2.89 -27.49
N PHE A 617 -5.42 -2.29 -26.29
CA PHE A 617 -5.61 -0.84 -26.17
C PHE A 617 -4.43 -0.04 -26.73
N ARG A 618 -3.20 -0.52 -26.50
CA ARG A 618 -1.96 0.07 -27.02
C ARG A 618 -1.52 -0.52 -28.35
N LYS A 619 -2.26 -1.52 -28.86
CA LYS A 619 -1.97 -2.25 -30.10
C LYS A 619 -0.59 -2.90 -30.17
N VAL A 620 -0.13 -3.47 -29.06
CA VAL A 620 1.19 -4.13 -28.95
C VAL A 620 1.09 -5.57 -28.45
N SER A 621 2.00 -6.41 -28.92
CA SER A 621 2.19 -7.81 -28.49
C SER A 621 3.66 -8.08 -28.18
N CYS A 622 3.94 -8.87 -27.15
CA CYS A 622 5.27 -9.28 -26.75
C CYS A 622 5.33 -10.81 -26.75
N VAL A 623 6.27 -11.39 -27.49
CA VAL A 623 6.51 -12.83 -27.51
C VAL A 623 7.77 -13.14 -26.71
N LEU A 624 7.69 -14.15 -25.85
CA LEU A 624 8.81 -14.63 -25.04
C LEU A 624 9.24 -16.03 -25.51
N SER A 625 10.54 -16.20 -25.67
CA SER A 625 11.16 -17.48 -26.04
C SER A 625 11.13 -18.49 -24.88
N SER A 626 11.22 -19.77 -25.20
CA SER A 626 11.26 -20.89 -24.23
C SER A 626 12.41 -20.79 -23.21
N ASN A 627 13.46 -20.02 -23.52
CA ASN A 627 14.59 -19.77 -22.63
C ASN A 627 14.35 -18.66 -21.58
N LEU A 628 13.19 -17.99 -21.63
CA LEU A 628 12.79 -16.88 -20.75
C LEU A 628 13.72 -15.66 -20.75
N ARG A 629 14.57 -15.51 -21.78
CA ARG A 629 15.55 -14.42 -21.90
C ARG A 629 15.39 -13.58 -23.15
N HIS A 630 14.88 -14.18 -24.22
CA HIS A 630 14.70 -13.49 -25.49
C HIS A 630 13.24 -13.07 -25.67
N VAL A 631 13.02 -11.76 -25.75
CA VAL A 631 11.71 -11.12 -25.95
C VAL A 631 11.72 -10.37 -27.28
N ARG A 632 10.66 -10.54 -28.07
CA ARG A 632 10.37 -9.70 -29.24
C ARG A 632 9.07 -8.95 -29.02
N VAL A 633 9.03 -7.68 -29.39
CA VAL A 633 7.84 -6.82 -29.28
C VAL A 633 7.38 -6.49 -30.69
N PHE A 634 6.08 -6.59 -30.91
CA PHE A 634 5.40 -6.35 -32.17
C PHE A 634 4.36 -5.24 -31.97
N GLU A 635 4.34 -4.29 -32.88
CA GLU A 635 3.21 -3.38 -33.07
C GLU A 635 2.25 -4.06 -34.04
N MET A 636 1.00 -4.26 -33.64
CA MET A 636 0.07 -5.16 -34.33
C MET A 636 -0.75 -4.46 -35.42
N ASP A 637 -0.63 -3.14 -35.55
CA ASP A 637 -1.40 -2.31 -36.51
C ASP A 637 -0.66 -2.00 -37.81
N VAL A 638 0.66 -2.19 -37.83
CA VAL A 638 1.50 -1.83 -38.98
C VAL A 638 1.79 -3.11 -39.76
N GLU A 639 1.37 -3.16 -41.02
CA GLU A 639 1.85 -4.19 -41.94
C GLU A 639 3.36 -3.96 -42.12
N ASP A 640 4.17 -4.98 -41.85
CA ASP A 640 5.63 -4.86 -41.91
C ASP A 640 6.03 -4.60 -43.36
N ASP A 641 6.50 -3.38 -43.67
CA ASP A 641 6.98 -2.96 -45.00
C ASP A 641 8.32 -3.66 -45.39
N GLY A 642 8.71 -4.72 -44.68
CA GLY A 642 9.94 -5.47 -44.90
C GLY A 642 9.77 -6.53 -45.97
N GLU A 643 10.34 -6.26 -47.15
CA GLU A 643 10.65 -7.26 -48.17
C GLU A 643 11.29 -8.48 -47.50
N ALA A 644 10.70 -9.67 -47.68
CA ALA A 644 11.34 -10.91 -47.27
C ALA A 644 12.66 -11.01 -48.04
N GLU A 645 13.79 -10.90 -47.33
CA GLU A 645 15.11 -11.19 -47.90
C GLU A 645 15.16 -12.70 -48.18
N GLU A 646 14.70 -13.12 -49.36
CA GLU A 646 15.03 -14.43 -49.91
C GLU A 646 16.54 -14.45 -50.15
N GLU A 647 17.26 -15.27 -49.38
CA GLU A 647 18.68 -15.54 -49.57
C GLU A 647 18.87 -16.25 -50.93
N ASP A 648 19.27 -15.50 -51.97
CA ASP A 648 19.73 -16.07 -53.23
C ASP A 648 21.08 -16.78 -53.01
N GLU A 649 21.04 -18.12 -52.91
CA GLU A 649 22.22 -18.98 -53.08
C GLU A 649 22.66 -18.97 -54.55
N GLU A 650 23.66 -18.15 -54.92
CA GLU A 650 24.38 -18.30 -56.19
C GLU A 650 25.78 -18.93 -55.99
N GLU A 651 26.00 -19.97 -56.79
CA GLU A 651 27.13 -20.91 -56.81
C GLU A 651 28.49 -20.23 -57.08
N GLU A 652 29.49 -20.45 -56.22
CA GLU A 652 30.90 -20.11 -56.49
C GLU A 652 31.59 -21.24 -57.29
N GLU A 653 31.84 -21.02 -58.59
CA GLU A 653 32.90 -21.71 -59.33
C GLU A 653 34.18 -20.85 -59.38
N GLU A 654 35.29 -21.47 -58.98
CA GLU A 654 36.65 -20.95 -58.94
C GLU A 654 37.13 -20.37 -60.29
N SER A 655 37.82 -19.22 -60.28
CA SER A 655 39.13 -19.13 -60.93
C SER A 655 39.96 -17.92 -60.49
N SER A 656 41.26 -18.19 -60.43
CA SER A 656 42.31 -17.48 -59.72
C SER A 656 42.94 -16.29 -60.44
N SER A 657 43.48 -15.38 -59.61
CA SER A 657 44.81 -14.73 -59.68
C SER A 657 44.98 -13.32 -60.30
N HIS A 658 45.42 -12.42 -59.41
CA HIS A 658 46.56 -11.48 -59.52
C HIS A 658 46.53 -10.29 -60.51
N LEU A 659 46.42 -9.05 -60.00
CA LEU A 659 47.53 -8.09 -59.74
C LEU A 659 47.05 -6.63 -59.48
N VAL A 660 47.63 -6.05 -58.43
CA VAL A 660 47.68 -4.66 -57.90
C VAL A 660 48.56 -3.75 -58.83
N PRO A 661 48.67 -2.39 -58.74
CA PRO A 661 48.22 -1.40 -57.72
C PRO A 661 47.55 -0.09 -58.22
N GLY A 662 47.02 0.68 -57.26
CA GLY A 662 46.83 2.14 -57.40
C GLY A 662 46.10 2.83 -56.22
N GLU A 663 46.86 3.16 -55.18
CA GLU A 663 46.68 4.12 -54.06
C GLU A 663 45.40 4.99 -53.95
N GLN A 664 44.79 5.02 -52.76
CA GLN A 664 44.89 6.13 -51.79
C GLN A 664 44.16 5.81 -50.47
N GLU A 665 44.94 5.80 -49.37
CA GLU A 665 44.52 5.71 -47.97
C GLU A 665 44.28 7.12 -47.39
N GLU A 666 43.34 7.25 -46.46
CA GLU A 666 43.62 7.95 -45.20
C GLU A 666 42.75 7.40 -44.05
N LEU A 667 43.42 7.06 -42.95
CA LEU A 667 42.96 6.32 -41.78
C LEU A 667 42.54 7.24 -40.62
N ILE A 668 41.41 6.86 -40.01
CA ILE A 668 41.10 6.66 -38.59
C ILE A 668 42.16 7.07 -37.54
N GLN A 669 41.68 7.70 -36.44
CA GLN A 669 41.92 7.39 -35.00
C GLN A 669 41.89 8.70 -34.17
N SER A 670 41.54 8.80 -32.89
CA SER A 670 40.78 8.08 -31.86
C SER A 670 41.24 8.69 -30.51
N SER A 671 40.38 8.63 -29.48
CA SER A 671 40.68 8.61 -28.03
C SER A 671 41.19 9.85 -27.27
N ASP A 672 40.41 10.15 -26.21
CA ASP A 672 40.77 10.48 -24.81
C ASP A 672 41.46 11.80 -24.43
N ASN A 673 40.77 12.64 -23.62
CA ASN A 673 41.03 12.75 -22.18
C ASN A 673 40.23 13.84 -21.43
N GLN A 674 39.85 13.45 -20.21
CA GLN A 674 39.66 14.15 -18.92
C GLN A 674 39.80 15.69 -18.74
N GLU A 675 38.95 16.16 -17.80
CA GLU A 675 39.10 17.31 -16.86
C GLU A 675 39.21 18.74 -17.44
N ASN A 676 38.33 19.68 -17.06
CA ASN A 676 38.43 20.38 -15.79
C ASN A 676 37.35 21.48 -15.63
N VAL A 677 36.99 21.70 -14.37
CA VAL A 677 36.12 22.74 -13.83
C VAL A 677 36.95 23.99 -13.53
N GLY A 678 36.37 25.20 -13.65
CA GLY A 678 36.79 26.31 -12.79
C GLY A 678 36.53 27.75 -13.28
N SER A 679 35.59 28.41 -12.59
CA SER A 679 35.55 29.86 -12.25
C SER A 679 35.47 30.87 -13.40
N GLY A 680 34.74 31.98 -13.36
CA GLY A 680 34.11 32.75 -12.29
C GLY A 680 34.21 34.25 -12.67
N SER A 681 33.41 35.10 -12.02
CA SER A 681 33.48 36.58 -11.97
C SER A 681 32.70 37.40 -13.03
N ALA A 682 31.55 37.91 -12.56
CA ALA A 682 31.21 39.33 -12.34
C ALA A 682 31.30 40.38 -13.47
N GLY A 683 30.21 41.14 -13.61
CA GLY A 683 30.14 42.43 -14.29
C GLY A 683 28.77 43.10 -14.13
N LEU A 684 28.66 44.05 -13.19
CA LEU A 684 27.60 45.05 -13.08
C LEU A 684 27.65 46.04 -14.27
N VAL A 685 26.55 46.77 -14.53
CA VAL A 685 26.43 48.25 -14.40
C VAL A 685 25.23 48.80 -15.22
N ASP A 686 24.33 49.49 -14.49
CA ASP A 686 23.54 50.71 -14.74
C ASP A 686 22.76 50.93 -16.06
N ALA A 687 21.70 51.72 -16.15
CA ALA A 687 20.71 52.41 -15.32
C ALA A 687 19.65 52.91 -16.36
N VAL A 688 18.42 53.26 -16.01
CA VAL A 688 17.97 54.66 -15.89
C VAL A 688 16.46 54.66 -15.60
N GLU A 689 16.09 55.60 -14.76
CA GLU A 689 14.79 56.02 -14.25
C GLU A 689 13.75 56.36 -15.35
N GLU A 690 12.45 56.25 -15.03
CA GLU A 690 11.60 57.44 -14.88
C GLU A 690 10.27 57.11 -14.21
N HIS A 691 9.98 57.90 -13.18
CA HIS A 691 8.68 58.06 -12.52
C HIS A 691 7.70 58.77 -13.46
N GLU A 692 6.43 58.37 -13.47
CA GLU A 692 5.36 59.37 -13.37
C GLU A 692 4.08 58.82 -12.73
N SER A 693 3.56 59.67 -11.87
CA SER A 693 2.39 59.60 -11.01
C SER A 693 1.05 59.59 -11.77
N ASN A 694 -0.03 59.07 -11.15
CA ASN A 694 -1.09 59.85 -10.48
C ASN A 694 -2.51 59.23 -10.54
N LEU A 695 -3.27 59.49 -9.46
CA LEU A 695 -4.75 59.59 -9.31
C LEU A 695 -5.50 58.23 -9.20
N ASP A 696 -6.42 58.00 -8.26
CA ASP A 696 -7.35 58.91 -7.58
C ASP A 696 -7.81 58.39 -6.19
N SER A 697 -8.04 59.38 -5.30
CA SER A 697 -8.95 59.46 -4.13
C SER A 697 -8.80 58.54 -2.92
#